data_AF-A0A962MXX2-F1
#
_entry.id   AF-A0A962MXX2-F1
#
_cell.length_a   1.000
_cell.length_b   1.000
_cell.length_c   1.000
_cell.angle_alpha   90.00
_cell.angle_beta   90.00
_cell.angle_gamma   90.00
#
_symmetry.space_group_name_H-M   'P 1'
#
loop_
_entity.id
_entity.type
_entity.pdbx_description
1 polymer ?
#
loop_
_entity_poly.entity_id
_entity_poly.type
_entity_poly.pdbx_seq_one_letter_code
_entity_poly.pdbx_strand_id
1 'polypeptide(L)'
;MAASSYRFLPWVRRGLAERIADADSGGALHARATVEVGVTVAPLPAARYALSVHGPGDVLGIDPRIILRTDPRAAASDVEPNYFAQVEFDPPDFPWLFTPARAGADNRLRPWLVLIVVDLARVDAPRSEGGQPLPVLHIAREVTALELPSLDESWAWAHAQALVPTGNVDLAAALTDQPALNVSRLVAPRRLESNRQYAACLVPAFDAGVVRGLGGTPDASQPLTPAWTLPTTGDIDLPVYFHWRFTTGVAGDFESLARRLQPIQAADTLGTQPMYIGAGGPELPSLASDDPRAILLMDGALRAPQRGSAGLDDVAGEVRQALQQALDANAAQAGGTPGVSSTGVLGAPVYGAWHARQHTVPADVPAWLRELNLDPRARAAAGLGAEIERRYQDTFMQWSWEQVGRILEANRLLSRTRLSLEALARVHARHFVTQPVDRLLQLTAPLHARTPSGAATLHGTVATSSLPDAFADPALRRLTSSQRPVLRAALRRMPALSGATASTPGSGANRPPRVRLVERLGQGQLDVDPARFVPHGLGAVDDLDRIVIPASGNAAVDLSPIGLPVSVPASVLRTLRSDAAAATSTPKLMARADLHTAGVLGSAHLERVQALLDSSPSPWLGVSDTLSDVIAKASVTVNATALLLTLPDAAQPTRLPSVDALDIDSHGQVLVRAQGDQAPSIVATLDTTSAPASRATIGRTLAALPANTLLRDGATIRASSTAPVRAAPVTRGAVIAPTTPSDTLHPSAPLAPVRPLPTIPSVPVRPIDTLPPVRPTPTTPTVPTVPVTPSDTVTPTEPPVDPLPNPPGSITLPAVLRDSATITRLQDALLEVAPAGTLGTTPVQPVLVPFALATAATTVLARTQPRTWVPKRLDSVLLADGSRVLDTPPDTLVVTPSTDRVLAYPELDVPVYEYLAQLDQQRFLPGVGSIPPDSIMLLETNPRFTEALLLGLNTEMNRELLFRGFPTDQRGTPFRHFWAWSDGGADIAPIHRFAPTQALGANSRGGRGGQIALVLRGRLLHRYPNTSIYAWRSRAGALIEPPAVGDIKAPVFAGTLGDDIAFAGFDLTDSDLTTGDGWFFVLAQQPTEPRFGFDESAAVGADGSSWSDATWRDTATDPGNWLRIATNPLAGQRRGAARFVDDAGHLAAITLQKPVRVAVHAKSLFTRDDGGSGNG
;
A
#
# COMPACT_ATOMS: atom_id res chain seq x y z
N MET A 1 -33.01 -9.08 22.89
CA MET A 1 -32.77 -10.29 22.05
C MET A 1 -33.93 -11.24 22.25
N ALA A 2 -34.27 -12.08 21.26
CA ALA A 2 -35.22 -13.17 21.49
C ALA A 2 -34.57 -14.25 22.37
N ALA A 3 -35.32 -14.85 23.29
CA ALA A 3 -34.83 -15.98 24.06
C ALA A 3 -34.55 -17.16 23.11
N SER A 4 -33.37 -17.77 23.23
CA SER A 4 -32.96 -18.96 22.46
C SER A 4 -32.61 -20.08 23.44
N SER A 5 -32.84 -21.33 23.04
CA SER A 5 -32.70 -22.50 23.89
C SER A 5 -32.03 -23.66 23.14
N TYR A 6 -31.27 -24.45 23.88
CA TYR A 6 -30.72 -25.70 23.35
C TYR A 6 -31.82 -26.74 23.19
N ARG A 7 -31.87 -27.37 22.01
CA ARG A 7 -32.61 -28.59 21.76
C ARG A 7 -31.62 -29.72 21.55
N PHE A 8 -31.68 -30.72 22.43
CA PHE A 8 -30.90 -31.94 22.29
C PHE A 8 -31.70 -32.99 21.52
N LEU A 9 -31.00 -33.72 20.65
CA LEU A 9 -31.54 -34.82 19.86
C LEU A 9 -30.72 -36.08 20.13
N PRO A 10 -31.35 -37.25 20.34
CA PRO A 10 -30.64 -38.48 20.67
C PRO A 10 -29.85 -39.06 19.48
N TRP A 11 -30.17 -38.64 18.25
CA TRP A 11 -29.42 -38.95 17.03
C TRP A 11 -29.84 -37.98 15.90
N VAL A 12 -28.96 -37.80 14.91
CA VAL A 12 -29.26 -37.13 13.62
C VAL A 12 -28.66 -37.96 12.49
N ARG A 13 -29.34 -38.00 11.34
CA ARG A 13 -28.95 -38.73 10.13
C ARG A 13 -29.32 -37.88 8.91
N ARG A 14 -28.46 -37.88 7.88
CA ARG A 14 -28.69 -37.14 6.62
C ARG A 14 -28.32 -37.98 5.39
N GLY A 15 -28.83 -37.59 4.22
CA GLY A 15 -28.52 -38.24 2.94
C GLY A 15 -28.92 -39.72 2.89
N LEU A 16 -28.11 -40.55 2.22
CA LEU A 16 -28.39 -42.00 2.07
C LEU A 16 -28.52 -42.73 3.42
N ALA A 17 -27.89 -42.22 4.48
CA ALA A 17 -27.91 -42.82 5.82
C ALA A 17 -29.30 -42.75 6.50
N GLU A 18 -30.20 -41.87 6.02
CA GLU A 18 -31.62 -41.82 6.40
C GLU A 18 -32.40 -43.05 5.92
N ARG A 19 -31.95 -43.69 4.83
CA ARG A 19 -32.70 -44.72 4.10
C ARG A 19 -32.35 -46.17 4.48
N ILE A 20 -31.59 -46.35 5.55
CA ILE A 20 -31.25 -47.67 6.09
C ILE A 20 -32.45 -48.26 6.83
N ALA A 21 -32.86 -49.48 6.43
CA ALA A 21 -34.09 -50.11 6.91
C ALA A 21 -33.92 -50.85 8.25
N ASP A 22 -32.74 -51.42 8.48
CA ASP A 22 -32.44 -52.26 9.64
C ASP A 22 -32.29 -51.42 10.91
N ALA A 23 -32.99 -51.81 11.98
CA ALA A 23 -33.03 -51.07 13.22
C ALA A 23 -31.99 -51.57 14.23
N ASP A 24 -31.37 -50.66 14.97
CA ASP A 24 -30.54 -51.01 16.12
C ASP A 24 -31.42 -51.68 17.20
N SER A 25 -30.99 -52.86 17.63
CA SER A 25 -31.67 -53.73 18.59
C SER A 25 -30.79 -54.06 19.80
N GLY A 26 -29.64 -53.39 19.95
CA GLY A 26 -28.62 -53.71 20.96
C GLY A 26 -27.75 -54.94 20.61
N GLY A 27 -28.23 -55.84 19.75
CA GLY A 27 -27.48 -57.00 19.27
C GLY A 27 -26.34 -56.66 18.29
N ALA A 28 -25.83 -57.67 17.58
CA ALA A 28 -24.85 -57.49 16.52
C ALA A 28 -25.51 -56.83 15.27
N LEU A 29 -24.74 -56.03 14.52
CA LEU A 29 -25.23 -55.29 13.34
C LEU A 29 -24.57 -55.80 12.05
N HIS A 30 -25.08 -55.45 10.87
CA HIS A 30 -24.39 -55.77 9.60
C HIS A 30 -23.11 -54.93 9.42
N ALA A 31 -22.02 -55.48 8.87
CA ALA A 31 -20.77 -54.75 8.63
C ALA A 31 -20.95 -53.48 7.77
N ARG A 32 -21.87 -53.54 6.80
CA ARG A 32 -22.34 -52.42 5.99
C ARG A 32 -23.85 -52.54 5.79
N ALA A 33 -24.53 -51.40 5.74
CA ALA A 33 -25.95 -51.36 5.38
C ALA A 33 -26.13 -51.33 3.85
N THR A 34 -27.31 -51.70 3.38
CA THR A 34 -27.69 -51.62 1.96
C THR A 34 -28.89 -50.68 1.78
N VAL A 35 -28.83 -49.83 0.77
CA VAL A 35 -29.86 -48.83 0.44
C VAL A 35 -30.28 -48.98 -1.01
N GLU A 36 -31.58 -49.17 -1.25
CA GLU A 36 -32.16 -49.22 -2.59
C GLU A 36 -32.30 -47.81 -3.19
N VAL A 37 -31.55 -47.52 -4.25
CA VAL A 37 -31.63 -46.25 -4.98
C VAL A 37 -32.32 -46.44 -6.33
N GLY A 38 -33.43 -45.73 -6.53
CA GLY A 38 -34.16 -45.69 -7.79
C GLY A 38 -33.63 -44.59 -8.73
N VAL A 39 -33.36 -44.94 -9.98
CA VAL A 39 -32.92 -44.00 -11.03
C VAL A 39 -33.93 -44.01 -12.18
N THR A 40 -34.52 -42.85 -12.47
CA THR A 40 -35.49 -42.65 -13.55
C THR A 40 -34.94 -41.63 -14.54
N VAL A 41 -34.55 -42.08 -15.73
CA VAL A 41 -34.10 -41.22 -16.83
C VAL A 41 -35.15 -41.29 -17.94
N ALA A 42 -36.06 -40.31 -18.01
CA ALA A 42 -37.12 -40.34 -19.02
C ALA A 42 -36.54 -40.38 -20.45
N PRO A 43 -37.04 -41.25 -21.35
CA PRO A 43 -38.25 -42.10 -21.24
C PRO A 43 -38.00 -43.55 -20.77
N LEU A 44 -36.83 -43.88 -20.21
CA LEU A 44 -36.51 -45.24 -19.75
C LEU A 44 -37.31 -45.63 -18.49
N PRO A 45 -37.57 -46.94 -18.28
CA PRO A 45 -38.12 -47.45 -17.03
C PRO A 45 -37.23 -47.12 -15.82
N ALA A 46 -37.85 -46.94 -14.64
CA ALA A 46 -37.12 -46.73 -13.40
C ALA A 46 -36.33 -47.98 -13.00
N ALA A 47 -35.01 -47.88 -13.00
CA ALA A 47 -34.11 -48.93 -12.50
C ALA A 47 -33.90 -48.77 -10.99
N ARG A 48 -33.64 -49.87 -10.28
CA ARG A 48 -33.27 -49.86 -8.86
C ARG A 48 -31.92 -50.54 -8.66
N TYR A 49 -31.12 -50.00 -7.75
CA TYR A 49 -29.78 -50.48 -7.44
C TYR A 49 -29.58 -50.57 -5.93
N ALA A 50 -29.18 -51.74 -5.45
CA ALA A 50 -28.70 -51.95 -4.08
C ALA A 50 -27.32 -51.31 -3.92
N LEU A 51 -27.23 -50.19 -3.20
CA LEU A 51 -25.96 -49.55 -2.88
C LEU A 51 -25.54 -49.91 -1.45
N SER A 52 -24.31 -50.40 -1.27
CA SER A 52 -23.73 -50.63 0.06
C SER A 52 -23.16 -49.31 0.61
N VAL A 53 -23.54 -48.95 1.82
CA VAL A 53 -23.08 -47.74 2.52
C VAL A 53 -21.90 -48.10 3.42
N HIS A 54 -20.90 -47.22 3.50
CA HIS A 54 -19.71 -47.44 4.33
C HIS A 54 -20.04 -47.64 5.81
N GLY A 55 -19.34 -48.59 6.43
CA GLY A 55 -19.46 -48.93 7.85
C GLY A 55 -18.22 -48.57 8.67
N PRO A 56 -18.19 -48.88 9.98
CA PRO A 56 -17.10 -48.45 10.88
C PRO A 56 -15.74 -49.04 10.50
N GLY A 57 -15.72 -50.25 9.91
CA GLY A 57 -14.51 -50.91 9.41
C GLY A 57 -13.94 -50.35 8.10
N ASP A 58 -14.61 -49.39 7.45
CA ASP A 58 -14.06 -48.68 6.29
C ASP A 58 -13.18 -47.48 6.72
N VAL A 59 -13.42 -46.92 7.91
CA VAL A 59 -12.75 -45.72 8.42
C VAL A 59 -11.35 -46.06 8.95
N LEU A 60 -10.32 -45.42 8.38
CA LEU A 60 -8.93 -45.54 8.85
C LEU A 60 -8.50 -44.41 9.79
N GLY A 61 -9.20 -43.27 9.76
CA GLY A 61 -8.86 -42.06 10.50
C GLY A 61 -9.85 -40.94 10.22
N ILE A 62 -9.73 -39.84 10.95
CA ILE A 62 -10.58 -38.65 10.85
C ILE A 62 -9.73 -37.40 10.59
N ASP A 63 -10.26 -36.39 9.90
CA ASP A 63 -9.61 -35.08 9.82
C ASP A 63 -9.89 -34.32 11.14
N PRO A 64 -8.87 -33.94 11.94
CA PRO A 64 -9.08 -33.21 13.19
C PRO A 64 -9.85 -31.89 13.03
N ARG A 65 -9.90 -31.31 11.82
CA ARG A 65 -10.68 -30.08 11.54
C ARG A 65 -12.19 -30.22 11.78
N ILE A 66 -12.73 -31.44 11.83
CA ILE A 66 -14.15 -31.66 12.14
C ILE A 66 -14.46 -31.47 13.63
N ILE A 67 -13.44 -31.40 14.49
CA ILE A 67 -13.57 -31.19 15.93
C ILE A 67 -13.55 -29.68 16.21
N LEU A 68 -14.65 -29.16 16.76
CA LEU A 68 -14.79 -27.74 17.08
C LEU A 68 -14.21 -27.38 18.46
N ARG A 69 -14.41 -28.27 19.45
CA ARG A 69 -14.01 -28.04 20.85
C ARG A 69 -13.75 -29.37 21.55
N THR A 70 -12.71 -29.39 22.40
CA THR A 70 -12.63 -30.32 23.52
C THR A 70 -12.88 -29.56 24.81
N ASP A 71 -13.59 -30.17 25.74
CA ASP A 71 -13.75 -29.66 27.10
C ASP A 71 -13.60 -30.86 28.05
N PRO A 72 -12.53 -30.95 28.86
CA PRO A 72 -11.48 -29.95 29.05
C PRO A 72 -10.66 -29.64 27.79
N ARG A 73 -10.12 -28.43 27.69
CA ARG A 73 -9.19 -28.06 26.60
C ARG A 73 -7.94 -28.96 26.64
N ALA A 74 -7.34 -29.21 25.49
CA ALA A 74 -6.07 -29.92 25.40
C ALA A 74 -4.99 -29.25 26.27
N ALA A 75 -4.22 -30.06 27.00
CA ALA A 75 -3.21 -29.64 27.99
C ALA A 75 -3.72 -28.78 29.17
N ALA A 76 -5.04 -28.66 29.38
CA ALA A 76 -5.58 -27.92 30.51
C ALA A 76 -5.16 -28.53 31.86
N SER A 77 -4.67 -27.69 32.76
CA SER A 77 -4.39 -28.00 34.16
C SER A 77 -5.47 -27.43 35.08
N ASP A 78 -5.59 -27.97 36.29
CA ASP A 78 -6.51 -27.49 37.33
C ASP A 78 -8.01 -27.66 36.98
N VAL A 79 -8.33 -28.61 36.11
CA VAL A 79 -9.69 -28.92 35.61
C VAL A 79 -10.63 -29.37 36.73
N GLU A 80 -11.92 -29.05 36.63
CA GLU A 80 -12.94 -29.46 37.61
C GLU A 80 -13.24 -30.96 37.52
N PRO A 81 -13.29 -31.70 38.65
CA PRO A 81 -13.50 -33.15 38.63
C PRO A 81 -14.96 -33.58 38.42
N ASN A 82 -15.93 -32.68 38.57
CA ASN A 82 -17.36 -32.98 38.62
C ASN A 82 -18.09 -32.87 37.27
N TYR A 83 -17.40 -32.43 36.21
CA TYR A 83 -17.93 -32.40 34.85
C TYR A 83 -17.35 -33.53 33.98
N PHE A 84 -18.16 -34.07 33.08
CA PHE A 84 -17.73 -35.07 32.10
C PHE A 84 -16.80 -34.45 31.05
N ALA A 85 -15.77 -35.20 30.64
CA ALA A 85 -15.00 -34.83 29.46
C ALA A 85 -15.83 -35.07 28.18
N GLN A 86 -15.65 -34.20 27.19
CA GLN A 86 -16.52 -34.11 26.02
C GLN A 86 -15.76 -33.59 24.79
N VAL A 87 -16.23 -33.99 23.61
CA VAL A 87 -15.75 -33.51 22.30
C VAL A 87 -16.92 -33.10 21.42
N GLU A 88 -16.78 -31.96 20.74
CA GLU A 88 -17.78 -31.37 19.84
C GLU A 88 -17.34 -31.51 18.38
N PHE A 89 -18.26 -31.88 17.50
CA PHE A 89 -18.04 -31.97 16.05
C PHE A 89 -18.99 -31.07 15.27
N ASP A 90 -18.49 -30.52 14.17
CA ASP A 90 -19.25 -29.67 13.24
C ASP A 90 -20.45 -30.40 12.58
N PRO A 91 -20.33 -31.64 12.05
CA PRO A 91 -21.49 -32.32 11.46
C PRO A 91 -22.41 -32.87 12.57
N PRO A 92 -23.70 -32.50 12.63
CA PRO A 92 -24.61 -32.94 13.69
C PRO A 92 -24.93 -34.45 13.65
N ASP A 93 -24.60 -35.15 12.57
CA ASP A 93 -24.76 -36.60 12.39
C ASP A 93 -23.47 -37.42 12.59
N PHE A 94 -22.32 -36.78 12.84
CA PHE A 94 -21.01 -37.45 12.81
C PHE A 94 -20.89 -38.70 13.71
N PRO A 95 -21.35 -38.71 14.98
CA PRO A 95 -21.32 -39.89 15.85
C PRO A 95 -22.02 -41.12 15.29
N TRP A 96 -23.03 -40.95 14.42
CA TRP A 96 -23.78 -42.05 13.81
C TRP A 96 -23.52 -42.20 12.31
N LEU A 97 -22.68 -41.38 11.69
CA LEU A 97 -22.52 -41.31 10.22
C LEU A 97 -22.23 -42.69 9.59
N PHE A 98 -21.36 -43.48 10.21
CA PHE A 98 -20.99 -44.83 9.76
C PHE A 98 -21.71 -45.95 10.55
N THR A 99 -22.71 -45.66 11.39
CA THR A 99 -23.54 -46.69 12.03
C THR A 99 -24.44 -47.35 10.96
N PRO A 100 -24.36 -48.67 10.72
CA PRO A 100 -25.09 -49.34 9.64
C PRO A 100 -26.51 -49.75 10.04
N ALA A 101 -27.19 -48.91 10.83
CA ALA A 101 -28.56 -49.11 11.30
C ALA A 101 -29.30 -47.76 11.42
N ARG A 102 -30.64 -47.80 11.50
CA ARG A 102 -31.48 -46.70 11.98
C ARG A 102 -31.86 -46.93 13.45
N ALA A 103 -32.41 -45.90 14.11
CA ALA A 103 -32.80 -45.99 15.51
C ALA A 103 -33.87 -47.07 15.79
N GLY A 104 -33.82 -47.63 16.99
CA GLY A 104 -34.77 -48.60 17.52
C GLY A 104 -36.14 -48.00 17.85
N ALA A 105 -37.08 -48.85 18.25
CA ALA A 105 -38.44 -48.44 18.65
C ALA A 105 -38.46 -47.64 19.98
N ASP A 106 -37.36 -47.66 20.73
CA ASP A 106 -37.06 -46.87 21.93
C ASP A 106 -36.35 -45.55 21.62
N ASN A 107 -36.24 -45.18 20.33
CA ASN A 107 -35.56 -43.97 19.83
C ASN A 107 -34.02 -43.96 20.03
N ARG A 108 -33.39 -45.12 20.24
CA ARG A 108 -31.95 -45.22 20.50
C ARG A 108 -31.17 -45.68 19.28
N LEU A 109 -29.94 -45.18 19.14
CA LEU A 109 -29.00 -45.57 18.08
C LEU A 109 -27.57 -45.48 18.61
N ARG A 110 -26.81 -46.58 18.58
CA ARG A 110 -25.42 -46.57 19.04
C ARG A 110 -24.51 -45.79 18.07
N PRO A 111 -23.61 -44.92 18.57
CA PRO A 111 -22.63 -44.26 17.74
C PRO A 111 -21.57 -45.25 17.26
N TRP A 112 -20.89 -44.97 16.13
CA TRP A 112 -19.80 -45.82 15.62
C TRP A 112 -18.44 -45.54 16.28
N LEU A 113 -18.35 -44.45 17.04
CA LEU A 113 -17.22 -44.08 17.89
C LEU A 113 -17.70 -43.67 19.29
N VAL A 114 -16.83 -43.79 20.29
CA VAL A 114 -17.07 -43.34 21.66
C VAL A 114 -15.89 -42.56 22.21
N LEU A 115 -16.14 -41.69 23.19
CA LEU A 115 -15.11 -41.01 23.96
C LEU A 115 -14.87 -41.76 25.27
N ILE A 116 -13.64 -42.24 25.47
CA ILE A 116 -13.17 -42.82 26.74
C ILE A 116 -12.18 -41.87 27.42
N VAL A 117 -12.05 -41.98 28.74
CA VAL A 117 -11.11 -41.21 29.56
C VAL A 117 -10.37 -42.16 30.48
N VAL A 118 -9.05 -42.26 30.33
CA VAL A 118 -8.21 -43.18 31.11
C VAL A 118 -7.27 -42.43 32.06
N ASP A 119 -7.06 -42.98 33.26
CA ASP A 119 -6.14 -42.49 34.29
C ASP A 119 -4.69 -42.84 33.89
N LEU A 120 -3.86 -41.83 33.68
CA LEU A 120 -2.47 -42.03 33.25
C LEU A 120 -1.54 -42.55 34.35
N ALA A 121 -2.05 -42.75 35.57
CA ALA A 121 -1.39 -43.55 36.60
C ALA A 121 -1.66 -45.06 36.49
N ARG A 122 -2.60 -45.49 35.62
CA ARG A 122 -3.02 -46.90 35.42
C ARG A 122 -2.81 -47.39 33.99
N VAL A 123 -3.01 -46.52 33.00
CA VAL A 123 -2.92 -46.84 31.57
C VAL A 123 -1.88 -45.93 30.93
N ASP A 124 -1.01 -46.52 30.10
CA ASP A 124 -0.01 -45.74 29.39
C ASP A 124 -0.67 -44.86 28.32
N ALA A 125 -0.22 -43.62 28.13
CA ALA A 125 -0.86 -42.70 27.19
C ALA A 125 -0.67 -43.18 25.74
N PRO A 126 -1.59 -42.86 24.80
CA PRO A 126 -1.51 -43.37 23.42
C PRO A 126 -0.18 -43.06 22.73
N ARG A 127 0.36 -44.05 22.00
CA ARG A 127 1.67 -44.00 21.33
C ARG A 127 1.55 -44.46 19.88
N SER A 128 2.28 -43.83 18.97
CA SER A 128 2.41 -44.29 17.58
C SER A 128 3.46 -45.40 17.48
N GLU A 129 3.07 -46.55 16.94
CA GLU A 129 3.93 -47.74 16.86
C GLU A 129 4.33 -48.09 15.42
N GLY A 130 5.48 -48.75 15.28
CA GLY A 130 6.04 -49.12 13.98
C GLY A 130 5.19 -50.18 13.27
N GLY A 131 4.47 -49.77 12.22
CA GLY A 131 3.58 -50.62 11.44
C GLY A 131 2.09 -50.41 11.72
N GLN A 132 1.74 -49.64 12.75
CA GLN A 132 0.36 -49.24 13.03
C GLN A 132 0.01 -47.94 12.30
N PRO A 133 -1.22 -47.79 11.74
CA PRO A 133 -1.62 -46.57 11.02
C PRO A 133 -2.11 -45.45 11.96
N LEU A 134 -2.46 -45.78 13.20
CA LEU A 134 -2.92 -44.87 14.24
C LEU A 134 -2.11 -45.04 15.53
N PRO A 135 -2.11 -44.07 16.45
CA PRO A 135 -1.68 -44.29 17.83
C PRO A 135 -2.53 -45.37 18.49
N VAL A 136 -1.90 -46.26 19.26
CA VAL A 136 -2.57 -47.34 20.00
C VAL A 136 -2.57 -47.01 21.49
N LEU A 137 -3.66 -47.41 22.16
CA LEU A 137 -3.85 -47.39 23.61
C LEU A 137 -3.95 -48.83 24.10
N HIS A 138 -2.96 -49.28 24.87
CA HIS A 138 -2.87 -50.64 25.40
C HIS A 138 -3.45 -50.68 26.82
N ILE A 139 -4.47 -51.51 27.05
CA ILE A 139 -5.16 -51.60 28.34
C ILE A 139 -5.08 -53.05 28.86
N ALA A 140 -4.26 -53.24 29.89
CA ALA A 140 -4.14 -54.54 30.57
C ALA A 140 -5.49 -54.97 31.18
N ARG A 141 -5.84 -56.24 31.03
CA ARG A 141 -7.13 -56.84 31.45
C ARG A 141 -7.49 -56.57 32.91
N GLU A 142 -6.51 -56.44 33.81
CA GLU A 142 -6.71 -56.17 35.23
C GLU A 142 -7.34 -54.78 35.49
N VAL A 143 -7.17 -53.81 34.57
CA VAL A 143 -7.70 -52.44 34.72
C VAL A 143 -8.83 -52.10 33.74
N THR A 144 -9.16 -52.94 32.76
CA THR A 144 -10.21 -52.62 31.76
C THR A 144 -11.57 -52.31 32.39
N ALA A 145 -11.96 -53.01 33.46
CA ALA A 145 -13.22 -52.77 34.16
C ALA A 145 -13.27 -51.43 34.94
N LEU A 146 -12.11 -50.83 35.22
CA LEU A 146 -11.97 -49.50 35.82
C LEU A 146 -11.86 -48.40 34.77
N GLU A 147 -11.25 -48.71 33.62
CA GLU A 147 -10.80 -47.73 32.62
C GLU A 147 -11.65 -47.69 31.34
N LEU A 148 -12.63 -48.58 31.18
CA LEU A 148 -13.59 -48.58 30.06
C LEU A 148 -15.06 -48.55 30.52
N PRO A 149 -15.94 -47.78 29.84
CA PRO A 149 -17.40 -47.87 30.02
C PRO A 149 -17.96 -49.15 29.39
N SER A 150 -19.26 -49.46 29.62
CA SER A 150 -19.93 -50.48 28.79
C SER A 150 -20.44 -49.85 27.51
N LEU A 151 -20.30 -50.56 26.40
CA LEU A 151 -20.85 -50.18 25.10
C LEU A 151 -22.36 -50.45 24.99
N ASP A 152 -22.96 -51.19 25.92
CA ASP A 152 -24.43 -51.39 25.98
C ASP A 152 -25.18 -50.06 26.23
N GLU A 153 -24.53 -49.13 26.94
CA GLU A 153 -25.07 -47.82 27.28
C GLU A 153 -24.56 -46.71 26.32
N SER A 154 -23.74 -47.06 25.32
CA SER A 154 -23.07 -46.09 24.41
C SER A 154 -24.03 -45.17 23.64
N TRP A 155 -25.25 -45.65 23.34
CA TRP A 155 -26.31 -44.85 22.72
C TRP A 155 -26.67 -43.58 23.52
N ALA A 156 -26.48 -43.58 24.85
CA ALA A 156 -26.85 -42.48 25.72
C ALA A 156 -25.83 -41.34 25.73
N TRP A 157 -24.61 -41.61 25.27
CA TRP A 157 -23.42 -40.78 25.45
C TRP A 157 -23.01 -40.02 24.17
N ALA A 158 -23.85 -40.10 23.14
CA ALA A 158 -23.82 -39.27 21.94
C ALA A 158 -25.13 -38.47 21.84
N HIS A 159 -25.05 -37.18 21.49
CA HIS A 159 -26.24 -36.38 21.17
C HIS A 159 -25.90 -35.29 20.13
N ALA A 160 -26.91 -34.83 19.41
CA ALA A 160 -26.83 -33.59 18.63
C ALA A 160 -27.49 -32.45 19.41
N GLN A 161 -27.02 -31.22 19.14
CA GLN A 161 -27.45 -30.01 19.82
C GLN A 161 -27.74 -28.94 18.76
N ALA A 162 -28.95 -28.40 18.77
CA ALA A 162 -29.36 -27.26 17.95
C ALA A 162 -29.70 -26.06 18.85
N LEU A 163 -29.21 -24.87 18.52
CA LEU A 163 -29.60 -23.62 19.18
C LEU A 163 -30.74 -22.96 18.39
N VAL A 164 -31.95 -22.95 18.95
CA VAL A 164 -33.15 -22.41 18.28
C VAL A 164 -33.88 -21.36 19.12
N PRO A 165 -34.63 -20.43 18.49
CA PRO A 165 -35.52 -19.52 19.22
C PRO A 165 -36.53 -20.26 20.10
N THR A 166 -36.92 -19.66 21.22
CA THR A 166 -37.86 -20.25 22.17
C THR A 166 -39.27 -20.24 21.59
N GLY A 167 -39.72 -21.40 21.10
CA GLY A 167 -41.04 -21.60 20.53
C GLY A 167 -41.21 -23.00 19.92
N ASN A 168 -42.22 -23.16 19.07
CA ASN A 168 -42.36 -24.31 18.18
C ASN A 168 -41.66 -23.97 16.85
N VAL A 169 -40.57 -24.68 16.54
CA VAL A 169 -39.68 -24.40 15.40
C VAL A 169 -39.54 -25.69 14.59
N ASP A 170 -39.55 -25.59 13.25
CA ASP A 170 -39.19 -26.72 12.40
C ASP A 170 -37.70 -27.03 12.58
N LEU A 171 -37.43 -28.13 13.28
CA LEU A 171 -36.09 -28.55 13.62
C LEU A 171 -35.35 -29.21 12.45
N ALA A 172 -36.07 -29.75 11.46
CA ALA A 172 -35.46 -30.28 10.23
C ALA A 172 -34.98 -29.14 9.32
N ALA A 173 -35.77 -28.06 9.22
CA ALA A 173 -35.34 -26.83 8.57
C ALA A 173 -34.15 -26.21 9.33
N ALA A 174 -34.20 -26.07 10.65
CA ALA A 174 -33.10 -25.50 11.45
C ALA A 174 -31.78 -26.29 11.33
N LEU A 175 -31.84 -27.63 11.25
CA LEU A 175 -30.68 -28.50 11.01
C LEU A 175 -30.08 -28.37 9.60
N THR A 176 -30.86 -27.87 8.63
CA THR A 176 -30.49 -27.79 7.21
C THR A 176 -30.04 -26.37 6.83
N ASP A 177 -30.84 -25.37 7.19
CA ASP A 177 -30.68 -23.97 6.74
C ASP A 177 -29.72 -23.16 7.63
N GLN A 178 -29.46 -23.62 8.86
CA GLN A 178 -28.65 -22.89 9.85
C GLN A 178 -27.52 -23.76 10.43
N PRO A 179 -26.68 -24.43 9.60
CA PRO A 179 -25.71 -25.43 10.06
C PRO A 179 -24.78 -24.91 11.18
N ALA A 180 -24.37 -23.64 11.13
CA ALA A 180 -23.51 -23.00 12.14
C ALA A 180 -24.13 -22.85 13.55
N LEU A 181 -25.40 -23.23 13.75
CA LEU A 181 -26.07 -23.28 15.07
C LEU A 181 -26.28 -24.71 15.59
N ASN A 182 -25.75 -25.71 14.88
CA ASN A 182 -25.95 -27.13 15.14
C ASN A 182 -24.59 -27.83 15.29
N VAL A 183 -24.45 -28.70 16.29
CA VAL A 183 -23.25 -29.53 16.52
C VAL A 183 -23.65 -30.93 16.95
N SER A 184 -22.71 -31.89 16.87
CA SER A 184 -22.82 -33.15 17.60
C SER A 184 -21.77 -33.25 18.69
N ARG A 185 -22.04 -34.09 19.70
CA ARG A 185 -21.21 -34.22 20.89
C ARG A 185 -21.09 -35.69 21.32
N LEU A 186 -19.89 -36.06 21.73
CA LEU A 186 -19.65 -37.24 22.56
C LEU A 186 -19.24 -36.81 23.96
N VAL A 187 -19.74 -37.53 24.97
CA VAL A 187 -19.49 -37.29 26.39
C VAL A 187 -18.97 -38.58 27.01
N ALA A 188 -17.84 -38.53 27.73
CA ALA A 188 -17.28 -39.67 28.43
C ALA A 188 -17.94 -39.80 29.81
N PRO A 189 -18.61 -40.92 30.14
CA PRO A 189 -19.43 -41.02 31.36
C PRO A 189 -18.65 -41.23 32.68
N ARG A 190 -17.45 -40.66 32.79
CA ARG A 190 -16.58 -40.83 33.96
C ARG A 190 -16.71 -39.65 34.92
N ARG A 191 -16.97 -39.92 36.20
CA ARG A 191 -16.71 -38.93 37.27
C ARG A 191 -15.22 -38.92 37.54
N LEU A 192 -14.57 -37.75 37.48
CA LEU A 192 -13.12 -37.68 37.58
C LEU A 192 -12.69 -37.63 39.06
N GLU A 193 -11.55 -38.23 39.40
CA GLU A 193 -10.83 -37.95 40.65
C GLU A 193 -10.07 -36.62 40.53
N SER A 194 -10.00 -35.85 41.63
CA SER A 194 -9.18 -34.63 41.78
C SER A 194 -7.67 -34.90 41.72
N ASN A 195 -6.87 -33.92 41.28
CA ASN A 195 -5.40 -33.99 41.24
C ASN A 195 -4.84 -35.21 40.46
N ARG A 196 -5.49 -35.64 39.38
CA ARG A 196 -5.03 -36.73 38.50
C ARG A 196 -4.80 -36.25 37.07
N GLN A 197 -3.96 -36.97 36.33
CA GLN A 197 -3.74 -36.73 34.91
C GLN A 197 -4.48 -37.78 34.08
N TYR A 198 -5.24 -37.34 33.08
CA TYR A 198 -6.03 -38.20 32.21
C TYR A 198 -5.64 -38.03 30.74
N ALA A 199 -5.93 -39.05 29.94
CA ALA A 199 -6.07 -38.94 28.49
C ALA A 199 -7.52 -39.22 28.08
N ALA A 200 -8.15 -38.26 27.41
CA ALA A 200 -9.40 -38.50 26.69
C ALA A 200 -9.05 -39.00 25.27
N CYS A 201 -9.59 -40.16 24.90
CA CYS A 201 -9.29 -40.87 23.67
C CYS A 201 -10.56 -41.16 22.89
N LEU A 202 -10.54 -40.88 21.59
CA LEU A 202 -11.63 -41.12 20.66
C LEU A 202 -11.38 -42.44 19.91
N VAL A 203 -12.22 -43.44 20.17
CA VAL A 203 -11.99 -44.83 19.77
C VAL A 203 -13.20 -45.42 19.03
N PRO A 204 -13.04 -46.46 18.20
CA PRO A 204 -14.16 -47.19 17.60
C PRO A 204 -15.08 -47.81 18.65
N ALA A 205 -16.39 -47.80 18.39
CA ALA A 205 -17.37 -48.51 19.20
C ALA A 205 -17.56 -49.99 18.77
N PHE A 206 -17.08 -50.35 17.58
CA PHE A 206 -17.25 -51.68 16.97
C PHE A 206 -15.90 -52.31 16.59
N ASP A 207 -15.84 -53.64 16.73
CA ASP A 207 -14.71 -54.51 16.43
C ASP A 207 -14.06 -54.28 15.05
N ALA A 208 -14.84 -54.14 13.99
CA ALA A 208 -14.34 -53.88 12.64
C ALA A 208 -13.55 -52.57 12.55
N GLY A 209 -13.93 -51.55 13.33
CA GLY A 209 -13.16 -50.30 13.43
C GLY A 209 -11.85 -50.48 14.21
N VAL A 210 -11.82 -51.35 15.21
CA VAL A 210 -10.59 -51.72 15.93
C VAL A 210 -9.63 -52.46 14.98
N VAL A 211 -10.10 -53.51 14.30
CA VAL A 211 -9.31 -54.25 13.30
C VAL A 211 -8.78 -53.33 12.20
N ARG A 212 -9.59 -52.38 11.72
CA ARG A 212 -9.18 -51.41 10.70
C ARG A 212 -8.12 -50.43 11.20
N GLY A 213 -8.31 -49.87 12.39
CA GLY A 213 -7.39 -48.92 13.00
C GLY A 213 -6.07 -49.55 13.47
N LEU A 214 -6.03 -50.86 13.68
CA LEU A 214 -4.82 -51.65 13.94
C LEU A 214 -4.18 -52.21 12.64
N GLY A 215 -4.37 -51.53 11.51
CA GLY A 215 -3.76 -51.87 10.21
C GLY A 215 -4.35 -53.10 9.49
N GLY A 216 -5.33 -53.77 10.09
CA GLY A 216 -5.99 -54.94 9.52
C GLY A 216 -7.01 -54.62 8.42
N THR A 217 -7.57 -55.69 7.86
CA THR A 217 -8.69 -55.64 6.91
C THR A 217 -9.88 -56.40 7.53
N PRO A 218 -10.96 -55.72 7.93
CA PRO A 218 -12.13 -56.38 8.50
C PRO A 218 -12.85 -57.28 7.49
N ASP A 219 -13.36 -58.42 7.96
CA ASP A 219 -14.22 -59.28 7.14
C ASP A 219 -15.64 -58.70 7.05
N ALA A 220 -15.97 -58.12 5.90
CA ALA A 220 -17.27 -57.52 5.64
C ALA A 220 -18.45 -58.54 5.54
N SER A 221 -18.19 -59.84 5.70
CA SER A 221 -19.23 -60.87 5.84
C SER A 221 -19.63 -61.16 7.29
N GLN A 222 -18.81 -60.76 8.27
CA GLN A 222 -19.17 -60.89 9.69
C GLN A 222 -20.12 -59.76 10.13
N PRO A 223 -20.97 -59.98 11.14
CA PRO A 223 -21.67 -58.90 11.81
C PRO A 223 -20.72 -58.12 12.73
N LEU A 224 -20.96 -56.82 12.89
CA LEU A 224 -20.26 -55.98 13.86
C LEU A 224 -20.62 -56.40 15.28
N THR A 225 -19.58 -56.57 16.11
CA THR A 225 -19.72 -56.75 17.56
C THR A 225 -19.12 -55.54 18.31
N PRO A 226 -19.48 -55.31 19.59
CA PRO A 226 -18.90 -54.22 20.38
C PRO A 226 -17.38 -54.32 20.45
N ALA A 227 -16.67 -53.19 20.34
CA ALA A 227 -15.19 -53.15 20.37
C ALA A 227 -14.57 -53.77 21.63
N TRP A 228 -15.32 -53.86 22.73
CA TRP A 228 -15.01 -54.66 23.91
C TRP A 228 -16.28 -55.09 24.64
N THR A 229 -16.17 -56.14 25.46
CA THR A 229 -17.19 -56.56 26.43
C THR A 229 -16.58 -56.60 27.83
N LEU A 230 -17.38 -56.33 28.86
CA LEU A 230 -16.95 -56.34 30.26
C LEU A 230 -17.68 -57.45 31.05
N PRO A 231 -16.97 -58.32 31.79
CA PRO A 231 -15.51 -58.43 31.89
C PRO A 231 -14.86 -58.97 30.60
N THR A 232 -13.63 -58.54 30.33
CA THR A 232 -12.81 -59.08 29.22
C THR A 232 -12.18 -60.43 29.59
N THR A 233 -11.69 -61.16 28.58
CA THR A 233 -10.88 -62.38 28.76
C THR A 233 -9.38 -62.16 28.55
N GLY A 234 -8.98 -61.00 28.02
CA GLY A 234 -7.58 -60.64 27.73
C GLY A 234 -7.38 -59.13 27.61
N ASP A 235 -6.14 -58.73 27.36
CA ASP A 235 -5.75 -57.32 27.19
C ASP A 235 -6.41 -56.71 25.94
N ILE A 236 -6.57 -55.38 25.93
CA ILE A 236 -7.32 -54.67 24.90
C ILE A 236 -6.45 -53.56 24.29
N ASP A 237 -6.18 -53.68 23.00
CA ASP A 237 -5.51 -52.67 22.18
C ASP A 237 -6.56 -51.85 21.42
N LEU A 238 -6.65 -50.55 21.67
CA LEU A 238 -7.58 -49.64 21.00
C LEU A 238 -6.84 -48.65 20.09
N PRO A 239 -7.14 -48.59 18.79
CA PRO A 239 -6.63 -47.53 17.93
C PRO A 239 -7.35 -46.21 18.21
N VAL A 240 -6.60 -45.13 18.24
CA VAL A 240 -7.05 -43.82 18.72
C VAL A 240 -7.11 -42.83 17.57
N TYR A 241 -8.32 -42.47 17.14
CA TYR A 241 -8.56 -41.50 16.06
C TYR A 241 -8.13 -40.08 16.43
N PHE A 242 -8.29 -39.72 17.70
CA PHE A 242 -7.92 -38.43 18.27
C PHE A 242 -7.77 -38.57 19.79
N HIS A 243 -6.84 -37.83 20.41
CA HIS A 243 -6.75 -37.76 21.86
C HIS A 243 -6.18 -36.44 22.37
N TRP A 244 -6.46 -36.14 23.62
CA TRP A 244 -5.82 -35.04 24.36
C TRP A 244 -5.60 -35.43 25.82
N ARG A 245 -4.67 -34.75 26.48
CA ARG A 245 -4.38 -34.93 27.91
C ARG A 245 -4.84 -33.70 28.68
N PHE A 246 -5.24 -33.89 29.93
CA PHE A 246 -5.57 -32.83 30.88
C PHE A 246 -5.29 -33.28 32.32
N THR A 247 -5.26 -32.34 33.26
CA THR A 247 -5.01 -32.62 34.69
C THR A 247 -6.10 -31.98 35.54
N THR A 248 -6.80 -32.76 36.35
CA THR A 248 -7.79 -32.25 37.31
C THR A 248 -7.11 -31.52 38.47
N GLY A 249 -7.77 -30.49 38.97
CA GLY A 249 -7.31 -29.69 40.09
C GLY A 249 -7.91 -30.09 41.42
N VAL A 250 -7.86 -29.16 42.37
CA VAL A 250 -8.66 -29.19 43.59
C VAL A 250 -10.13 -28.94 43.22
N ALA A 251 -11.04 -29.71 43.84
CA ALA A 251 -12.49 -29.59 43.63
C ALA A 251 -13.01 -28.16 43.90
N GLY A 252 -13.99 -27.74 43.12
CA GLY A 252 -14.57 -26.40 43.12
C GLY A 252 -14.91 -25.97 41.69
N ASP A 253 -16.20 -25.78 41.43
CA ASP A 253 -16.75 -25.26 40.18
C ASP A 253 -16.67 -23.72 40.08
N PHE A 254 -17.25 -23.17 39.02
CA PHE A 254 -17.34 -21.73 38.78
C PHE A 254 -18.04 -21.00 39.93
N GLU A 255 -19.14 -21.55 40.45
CA GLU A 255 -19.90 -20.96 41.56
C GLU A 255 -19.06 -20.92 42.84
N SER A 256 -18.35 -22.01 43.13
CA SER A 256 -17.44 -22.15 44.26
C SER A 256 -16.26 -21.17 44.19
N LEU A 257 -15.64 -20.99 43.02
CA LEU A 257 -14.55 -20.05 42.84
C LEU A 257 -15.02 -18.58 42.82
N ALA A 258 -16.20 -18.30 42.24
CA ALA A 258 -16.75 -16.95 42.20
C ALA A 258 -17.29 -16.50 43.58
N ARG A 259 -17.87 -17.40 44.39
CA ARG A 259 -18.26 -17.11 45.79
C ARG A 259 -17.09 -16.95 46.75
N ARG A 260 -15.89 -17.45 46.42
CA ARG A 260 -14.68 -17.20 47.21
C ARG A 260 -14.20 -15.75 47.12
N LEU A 261 -14.46 -15.07 46.01
CA LEU A 261 -14.04 -13.68 45.80
C LEU A 261 -14.71 -12.75 46.82
N GLN A 262 -13.93 -12.21 47.74
CA GLN A 262 -14.41 -11.24 48.71
C GLN A 262 -14.49 -9.84 48.09
N PRO A 263 -15.63 -9.13 48.20
CA PRO A 263 -15.71 -7.70 47.92
C PRO A 263 -14.77 -6.94 48.86
N ILE A 264 -13.81 -6.21 48.29
CA ILE A 264 -12.85 -5.39 49.04
C ILE A 264 -12.85 -3.97 48.49
N GLN A 265 -12.89 -2.99 49.39
CA GLN A 265 -12.76 -1.58 49.04
C GLN A 265 -11.27 -1.24 48.84
N ALA A 266 -10.94 -0.55 47.76
CA ALA A 266 -9.57 -0.10 47.51
C ALA A 266 -9.16 0.94 48.56
N ALA A 267 -8.07 0.69 49.29
CA ALA A 267 -7.52 1.66 50.24
C ALA A 267 -7.01 2.91 49.51
N ASP A 268 -7.16 4.09 50.11
CA ASP A 268 -6.78 5.40 49.53
C ASP A 268 -5.31 5.52 49.06
N THR A 269 -4.44 4.63 49.55
CA THR A 269 -3.02 4.53 49.18
C THR A 269 -2.76 3.58 48.00
N LEU A 270 -3.71 2.76 47.59
CA LEU A 270 -3.56 1.78 46.51
C LEU A 270 -3.46 2.49 45.14
N GLY A 271 -2.44 2.10 44.38
CA GLY A 271 -2.02 2.79 43.16
C GLY A 271 -1.20 4.07 43.38
N THR A 272 -0.75 4.33 44.62
CA THR A 272 0.06 5.50 44.97
C THR A 272 1.39 5.11 45.63
N GLN A 273 2.44 5.89 45.39
CA GLN A 273 3.74 5.74 46.04
C GLN A 273 4.31 7.11 46.47
N PRO A 274 4.81 7.28 47.71
CA PRO A 274 5.55 8.46 48.10
C PRO A 274 6.85 8.61 47.30
N MET A 275 7.01 9.75 46.63
CA MET A 275 8.19 10.12 45.86
C MET A 275 8.86 11.34 46.50
N TYR A 276 10.03 11.14 47.09
CA TYR A 276 10.84 12.23 47.65
C TYR A 276 11.53 13.02 46.54
N ILE A 277 11.27 14.33 46.48
CA ILE A 277 11.85 15.27 45.50
C ILE A 277 12.92 16.19 46.12
N GLY A 278 13.06 16.19 47.45
CA GLY A 278 13.94 17.11 48.18
C GLY A 278 15.45 16.94 48.00
N ALA A 279 15.89 15.98 47.18
CA ALA A 279 17.30 15.79 46.80
C ALA A 279 17.46 15.42 45.31
N GLY A 280 16.66 16.02 44.44
CA GLY A 280 16.55 15.62 43.02
C GLY A 280 17.78 15.83 42.12
N GLY A 281 18.87 16.43 42.63
CA GLY A 281 20.12 16.65 41.89
C GLY A 281 20.78 17.99 42.25
N PRO A 282 22.02 18.25 41.79
CA PRO A 282 22.75 19.49 42.12
C PRO A 282 22.15 20.75 41.48
N GLU A 283 21.28 20.60 40.48
CA GLU A 283 20.58 21.68 39.78
C GLU A 283 19.20 22.00 40.40
N LEU A 284 18.76 21.25 41.41
CA LEU A 284 17.46 21.41 42.07
C LEU A 284 17.63 21.81 43.55
N PRO A 285 16.72 22.61 44.12
CA PRO A 285 16.81 23.03 45.51
C PRO A 285 16.63 21.83 46.44
N SER A 286 17.48 21.73 47.46
CA SER A 286 17.37 20.69 48.48
C SER A 286 16.32 21.07 49.52
N LEU A 287 15.36 20.17 49.75
CA LEU A 287 14.31 20.30 50.77
C LEU A 287 14.52 19.26 51.87
N ALA A 288 14.34 19.65 53.13
CA ALA A 288 14.52 18.76 54.26
C ALA A 288 13.59 17.54 54.18
N SER A 289 14.05 16.38 54.67
CA SER A 289 13.33 15.10 54.55
C SER A 289 12.01 15.05 55.35
N ASP A 290 11.81 15.99 56.27
CA ASP A 290 10.64 16.20 57.10
C ASP A 290 9.70 17.31 56.58
N ASP A 291 10.09 18.07 55.55
CA ASP A 291 9.21 19.04 54.90
C ASP A 291 8.15 18.31 54.06
N PRO A 292 6.84 18.46 54.32
CA PRO A 292 5.78 17.82 53.54
C PRO A 292 5.83 18.17 52.05
N ARG A 293 6.38 19.34 51.68
CA ARG A 293 6.56 19.78 50.28
C ARG A 293 7.65 18.99 49.54
N ALA A 294 8.49 18.27 50.27
CA ALA A 294 9.56 17.44 49.72
C ALA A 294 9.07 16.05 49.29
N ILE A 295 7.81 15.67 49.58
CA ILE A 295 7.23 14.37 49.23
C ILE A 295 5.97 14.59 48.38
N LEU A 296 5.98 14.07 47.15
CA LEU A 296 4.80 14.02 46.30
C LEU A 296 4.25 12.59 46.25
N LEU A 297 2.93 12.41 46.26
CA LEU A 297 2.34 11.12 45.91
C LEU A 297 2.39 10.96 44.39
N MET A 298 3.11 9.94 43.91
CA MET A 298 3.12 9.52 42.51
C MET A 298 2.08 8.42 42.31
N ASP A 299 1.22 8.58 41.32
CA ASP A 299 0.18 7.62 40.97
C ASP A 299 0.67 6.67 39.86
N GLY A 300 0.21 5.41 39.88
CA GLY A 300 0.40 4.44 38.79
C GLY A 300 -0.62 4.62 37.64
N ALA A 301 -0.74 3.59 36.80
CA ALA A 301 -1.72 3.51 35.71
C ALA A 301 -3.14 3.20 36.20
N LEU A 302 -3.27 2.49 37.32
CA LEU A 302 -4.51 2.28 38.07
C LEU A 302 -4.34 2.82 39.50
N ARG A 303 -5.41 3.39 40.08
CA ARG A 303 -5.44 3.95 41.45
C ARG A 303 -6.77 3.74 42.16
N ALA A 304 -6.80 3.95 43.47
CA ALA A 304 -8.06 4.03 44.23
C ALA A 304 -8.99 5.13 43.65
N PRO A 305 -10.31 4.88 43.56
CA PRO A 305 -11.28 5.80 42.96
C PRO A 305 -11.56 7.04 43.82
N GLN A 306 -12.39 7.97 43.32
CA GLN A 306 -12.72 9.26 43.94
C GLN A 306 -11.52 10.20 44.15
N ARG A 307 -10.35 9.90 43.57
CA ARG A 307 -9.10 10.58 43.92
C ARG A 307 -8.73 11.66 42.91
N GLY A 308 -8.73 12.91 43.37
CA GLY A 308 -8.47 14.08 42.54
C GLY A 308 -7.14 14.01 41.78
N SER A 309 -7.20 14.26 40.46
CA SER A 309 -6.02 14.25 39.59
C SER A 309 -5.03 15.36 39.96
N ALA A 310 -3.85 14.94 40.42
CA ALA A 310 -2.74 15.76 40.88
C ALA A 310 -2.37 16.94 39.95
N GLY A 311 -2.09 18.10 40.53
CA GLY A 311 -1.87 19.37 39.82
C GLY A 311 -0.43 19.85 39.83
N LEU A 312 0.00 20.63 38.84
CA LEU A 312 1.34 21.23 38.84
C LEU A 312 1.53 22.23 40.01
N ASP A 313 0.43 22.78 40.52
CA ASP A 313 0.44 23.72 41.66
C ASP A 313 0.88 23.07 42.98
N ASP A 314 0.68 21.75 43.14
CA ASP A 314 1.14 20.93 44.28
C ASP A 314 2.67 20.99 44.48
N VAL A 315 3.42 21.21 43.40
CA VAL A 315 4.90 21.16 43.38
C VAL A 315 5.46 22.47 43.95
N ALA A 316 6.49 22.40 44.82
CA ALA A 316 7.13 23.60 45.35
C ALA A 316 7.63 24.53 44.22
N GLY A 317 7.30 25.82 44.30
CA GLY A 317 7.59 26.79 43.23
C GLY A 317 9.07 26.92 42.88
N GLU A 318 9.92 26.83 43.91
CA GLU A 318 11.38 26.75 43.79
C GLU A 318 11.86 25.54 42.97
N VAL A 319 11.26 24.36 43.16
CA VAL A 319 11.56 23.15 42.38
C VAL A 319 11.12 23.33 40.93
N ARG A 320 9.93 23.90 40.68
CA ARG A 320 9.45 24.18 39.31
C ARG A 320 10.38 25.14 38.56
N GLN A 321 10.82 26.21 39.23
CA GLN A 321 11.70 27.21 38.63
C GLN A 321 13.10 26.65 38.30
N ALA A 322 13.69 25.90 39.23
CA ALA A 322 14.99 25.26 39.02
C ALA A 322 14.93 24.18 37.91
N LEU A 323 13.86 23.38 37.90
CA LEU A 323 13.62 22.38 36.85
C LEU A 323 13.44 23.04 35.47
N GLN A 324 12.77 24.19 35.38
CA GLN A 324 12.69 24.95 34.13
C GLN A 324 14.08 25.42 33.68
N GLN A 325 14.88 25.99 34.58
CA GLN A 325 16.24 26.48 34.27
C GLN A 325 17.16 25.35 33.77
N ALA A 326 17.12 24.17 34.39
CA ALA A 326 17.88 22.99 33.98
C ALA A 326 17.49 22.48 32.57
N LEU A 327 16.21 22.60 32.20
CA LEU A 327 15.70 22.17 30.89
C LEU A 327 16.01 23.17 29.78
N ASP A 328 15.83 24.47 30.06
CA ASP A 328 16.03 25.54 29.09
C ASP A 328 17.52 25.77 28.76
N ALA A 329 18.44 25.33 29.62
CA ALA A 329 19.89 25.51 29.51
C ALA A 329 20.47 25.04 28.16
N ASN A 330 20.05 23.87 27.66
CA ASN A 330 20.52 23.32 26.38
C ASN A 330 20.16 24.24 25.20
N ALA A 331 18.94 24.78 25.19
CA ALA A 331 18.47 25.68 24.14
C ALA A 331 19.09 27.08 24.27
N ALA A 332 19.30 27.58 25.49
CA ALA A 332 19.98 28.85 25.75
C ALA A 332 21.45 28.82 25.26
N GLN A 333 22.16 27.71 25.45
CA GLN A 333 23.51 27.55 24.90
C GLN A 333 23.50 27.51 23.36
N ALA A 334 22.58 26.76 22.76
CA ALA A 334 22.43 26.69 21.29
C ALA A 334 22.04 28.06 20.67
N GLY A 335 21.29 28.88 21.41
CA GLY A 335 20.94 30.25 21.03
C GLY A 335 22.08 31.28 21.20
N GLY A 336 23.23 30.88 21.74
CA GLY A 336 24.39 31.76 21.91
C GLY A 336 24.24 32.82 23.01
N THR A 337 23.45 32.54 24.06
CA THR A 337 23.23 33.49 25.16
C THR A 337 24.55 33.87 25.86
N PRO A 338 24.92 35.17 25.92
CA PRO A 338 26.19 35.59 26.51
C PRO A 338 26.23 35.32 28.02
N GLY A 339 27.24 34.57 28.47
CA GLY A 339 27.43 34.18 29.86
C GLY A 339 27.40 32.67 30.11
N VAL A 340 26.88 31.87 29.18
CA VAL A 340 26.98 30.40 29.25
C VAL A 340 28.41 29.95 28.96
N SER A 341 28.89 28.91 29.68
CA SER A 341 30.23 28.36 29.49
C SER A 341 30.48 27.86 28.07
N SER A 342 31.75 27.87 27.64
CA SER A 342 32.20 27.26 26.38
C SER A 342 32.23 25.73 26.41
N THR A 343 32.10 25.12 27.60
CA THR A 343 31.85 23.69 27.77
C THR A 343 30.40 23.37 27.40
N GLY A 344 30.19 22.43 26.48
CA GLY A 344 28.83 21.97 26.13
C GLY A 344 28.09 21.43 27.35
N VAL A 345 26.87 21.95 27.58
CA VAL A 345 25.95 21.47 28.62
C VAL A 345 25.21 20.25 28.09
N LEU A 346 25.08 19.23 28.92
CA LEU A 346 24.27 18.02 28.63
C LEU A 346 23.10 17.97 29.62
N GLY A 347 22.20 18.94 29.51
CA GLY A 347 21.02 19.06 30.37
C GLY A 347 19.94 18.02 30.05
N ALA A 348 18.98 17.87 30.96
CA ALA A 348 17.90 16.89 30.86
C ALA A 348 17.00 17.09 29.61
N PRO A 349 16.36 16.02 29.08
CA PRO A 349 15.56 16.11 27.87
C PRO A 349 14.19 16.78 28.10
N VAL A 350 13.78 17.71 27.24
CA VAL A 350 12.38 18.16 27.18
C VAL A 350 11.55 17.09 26.44
N TYR A 351 10.69 16.38 27.15
CA TYR A 351 9.78 15.40 26.55
C TYR A 351 8.70 16.11 25.72
N GLY A 352 8.32 15.54 24.57
CA GLY A 352 7.35 16.14 23.64
C GLY A 352 7.87 17.32 22.79
N ALA A 353 9.14 17.71 22.94
CA ALA A 353 9.71 18.91 22.32
C ALA A 353 9.55 18.98 20.80
N TRP A 354 9.85 17.88 20.09
CA TRP A 354 9.74 17.83 18.63
C TRP A 354 8.30 17.87 18.13
N HIS A 355 7.38 17.16 18.80
CA HIS A 355 5.95 17.17 18.48
C HIS A 355 5.37 18.59 18.53
N ALA A 356 5.65 19.29 19.63
CA ALA A 356 5.25 20.68 19.86
C ALA A 356 6.08 21.73 19.07
N ARG A 357 7.27 21.35 18.58
CA ARG A 357 8.31 22.25 18.05
C ARG A 357 8.74 23.34 19.05
N GLN A 358 8.86 22.96 20.33
CA GLN A 358 9.31 23.81 21.41
C GLN A 358 10.45 23.13 22.18
N HIS A 359 11.60 23.78 22.28
CA HIS A 359 12.81 23.23 22.90
C HIS A 359 13.13 23.85 24.27
N THR A 360 12.21 24.67 24.79
CA THR A 360 12.21 25.29 26.11
C THR A 360 10.80 25.14 26.73
N VAL A 361 10.67 25.42 28.03
CA VAL A 361 9.40 25.29 28.79
C VAL A 361 8.98 26.59 29.53
N PRO A 362 8.97 27.77 28.88
CA PRO A 362 8.43 29.00 29.48
C PRO A 362 6.91 28.93 29.70
N ALA A 363 6.34 29.94 30.35
CA ALA A 363 4.94 29.94 30.81
C ALA A 363 3.88 29.93 29.69
N ASP A 364 4.26 30.29 28.46
CA ASP A 364 3.41 30.42 27.28
C ASP A 364 3.36 29.17 26.37
N VAL A 365 4.09 28.10 26.71
CA VAL A 365 4.03 26.81 25.98
C VAL A 365 2.72 26.04 26.27
N PRO A 366 2.35 25.05 25.43
CA PRO A 366 1.17 24.20 25.67
C PRO A 366 1.07 23.66 27.10
N ALA A 367 -0.13 23.71 27.68
CA ALA A 367 -0.35 23.36 29.09
C ALA A 367 0.11 21.92 29.41
N TRP A 368 -0.20 20.95 28.55
CA TRP A 368 0.29 19.57 28.67
C TRP A 368 1.83 19.47 28.64
N LEU A 369 2.52 20.27 27.82
CA LEU A 369 3.99 20.22 27.69
C LEU A 369 4.67 20.77 28.95
N ARG A 370 4.10 21.83 29.52
CA ARG A 370 4.50 22.45 30.79
C ARG A 370 4.26 21.51 31.97
N GLU A 371 3.08 20.90 32.06
CA GLU A 371 2.77 19.90 33.10
C GLU A 371 3.65 18.65 32.99
N LEU A 372 3.86 18.11 31.78
CA LEU A 372 4.72 16.95 31.53
C LEU A 372 6.16 17.15 32.02
N ASN A 373 6.73 18.34 31.80
CA ASN A 373 8.14 18.60 32.03
C ASN A 373 8.46 19.21 33.40
N LEU A 374 7.53 19.97 34.01
CA LEU A 374 7.73 20.65 35.29
C LEU A 374 7.07 19.97 36.50
N ASP A 375 6.21 18.96 36.30
CA ASP A 375 5.73 18.09 37.39
C ASP A 375 6.65 16.85 37.49
N PRO A 376 7.39 16.65 38.59
CA PRO A 376 8.25 15.48 38.76
C PRO A 376 7.53 14.14 38.59
N ARG A 377 6.23 14.05 38.91
CA ARG A 377 5.43 12.81 38.79
C ARG A 377 5.20 12.44 37.33
N ALA A 378 4.79 13.43 36.53
CA ALA A 378 4.61 13.26 35.08
C ALA A 378 5.96 13.00 34.38
N ARG A 379 7.00 13.72 34.80
CA ARG A 379 8.36 13.56 34.29
C ARG A 379 8.94 12.16 34.59
N ALA A 380 8.63 11.59 35.75
CA ALA A 380 8.99 10.21 36.11
C ALA A 380 8.23 9.19 35.25
N ALA A 381 6.91 9.36 35.05
CA ALA A 381 6.12 8.50 34.15
C ALA A 381 6.65 8.53 32.70
N ALA A 382 7.00 9.71 32.18
CA ALA A 382 7.67 9.84 30.88
C ALA A 382 9.05 9.15 30.85
N GLY A 383 9.81 9.20 31.94
CA GLY A 383 11.05 8.44 32.11
C GLY A 383 10.85 6.93 32.01
N LEU A 384 9.75 6.39 32.55
CA LEU A 384 9.40 4.97 32.41
C LEU A 384 9.04 4.60 30.97
N GLY A 385 8.36 5.49 30.25
CA GLY A 385 8.10 5.32 28.82
C GLY A 385 9.39 5.24 28.00
N ALA A 386 10.36 6.11 28.29
CA ALA A 386 11.68 6.07 27.66
C ALA A 386 12.49 4.81 28.04
N GLU A 387 12.35 4.29 29.26
CA GLU A 387 13.03 3.07 29.68
C GLU A 387 12.43 1.79 29.06
N ILE A 388 11.10 1.77 28.85
CA ILE A 388 10.43 0.73 28.04
C ILE A 388 10.99 0.74 26.62
N GLU A 389 11.19 1.91 26.02
CA GLU A 389 11.77 2.05 24.69
C GLU A 389 13.17 1.41 24.62
N ARG A 390 14.11 1.88 25.43
CA ARG A 390 15.50 1.38 25.47
C ARG A 390 15.58 -0.14 25.68
N ARG A 391 14.72 -0.69 26.54
CA ARG A 391 14.70 -2.13 26.86
C ARG A 391 14.25 -3.00 25.68
N TYR A 392 13.43 -2.45 24.78
CA TYR A 392 12.86 -3.17 23.63
C TYR A 392 13.25 -2.55 22.27
N GLN A 393 14.22 -1.62 22.27
CA GLN A 393 14.63 -0.77 21.14
C GLN A 393 14.83 -1.55 19.83
N ASP A 394 15.53 -2.70 19.86
CA ASP A 394 15.83 -3.46 18.65
C ASP A 394 14.61 -4.22 18.11
N THR A 395 13.63 -4.55 18.96
CA THR A 395 12.33 -5.12 18.55
C THR A 395 11.46 -4.06 17.91
N PHE A 396 11.33 -2.89 18.55
CA PHE A 396 10.55 -1.77 18.01
C PHE A 396 11.16 -1.22 16.72
N MET A 397 12.49 -1.16 16.63
CA MET A 397 13.19 -0.79 15.39
C MET A 397 13.03 -1.82 14.29
N GLN A 398 13.01 -3.13 14.59
CA GLN A 398 12.74 -4.18 13.59
C GLN A 398 11.35 -3.99 12.95
N TRP A 399 10.29 -3.87 13.76
CA TRP A 399 8.94 -3.60 13.26
C TRP A 399 8.86 -2.28 12.47
N SER A 400 9.63 -1.27 12.89
CA SER A 400 9.73 0.01 12.16
C SER A 400 10.35 -0.15 10.77
N TRP A 401 11.41 -0.95 10.63
CA TRP A 401 12.08 -1.19 9.35
C TRP A 401 11.22 -1.97 8.35
N GLU A 402 10.39 -2.90 8.83
CA GLU A 402 9.47 -3.69 8.01
C GLU A 402 8.44 -2.81 7.28
N GLN A 403 8.00 -1.71 7.91
CA GLN A 403 7.03 -0.78 7.33
C GLN A 403 7.62 0.17 6.26
N VAL A 404 8.89 0.58 6.41
CA VAL A 404 9.44 1.75 5.69
C VAL A 404 10.05 1.44 4.30
N GLY A 405 10.12 0.18 3.88
CA GLY A 405 10.86 -0.26 2.69
C GLY A 405 10.57 0.53 1.40
N ARG A 406 9.29 0.72 1.07
CA ARG A 406 8.85 1.50 -0.12
C ARG A 406 9.23 2.99 -0.03
N ILE A 407 9.24 3.56 1.17
CA ILE A 407 9.61 4.97 1.40
C ILE A 407 11.13 5.17 1.26
N LEU A 408 11.94 4.17 1.63
CA LEU A 408 13.39 4.20 1.36
C LEU A 408 13.69 4.13 -0.15
N GLU A 409 12.95 3.34 -0.92
CA GLU A 409 13.10 3.29 -2.38
C GLU A 409 12.71 4.61 -3.05
N ALA A 410 11.54 5.17 -2.70
CA ALA A 410 11.11 6.49 -3.17
C ALA A 410 12.16 7.58 -2.85
N ASN A 411 12.70 7.57 -1.63
CA ASN A 411 13.76 8.50 -1.21
C ASN A 411 15.08 8.33 -1.97
N ARG A 412 15.47 7.09 -2.32
CA ARG A 412 16.62 6.82 -3.20
C ARG A 412 16.40 7.39 -4.60
N LEU A 413 15.18 7.27 -5.14
CA LEU A 413 14.82 7.83 -6.45
C LEU A 413 14.81 9.37 -6.43
N LEU A 414 14.16 9.99 -5.44
CA LEU A 414 14.14 11.45 -5.24
C LEU A 414 15.56 12.02 -5.08
N SER A 415 16.43 11.34 -4.33
CA SER A 415 17.84 11.72 -4.16
C SER A 415 18.62 11.70 -5.48
N ARG A 416 18.40 10.67 -6.32
CA ARG A 416 19.00 10.58 -7.67
C ARG A 416 18.49 11.69 -8.60
N THR A 417 17.20 12.01 -8.52
CA THR A 417 16.59 13.12 -9.28
C THR A 417 17.16 14.48 -8.85
N ARG A 418 17.27 14.73 -7.54
CA ARG A 418 17.88 15.96 -6.98
C ARG A 418 19.33 16.10 -7.40
N LEU A 419 20.14 15.04 -7.28
CA LEU A 419 21.53 15.03 -7.75
C LEU A 419 21.64 15.33 -9.25
N SER A 420 20.76 14.75 -10.06
CA SER A 420 20.72 14.98 -11.52
C SER A 420 20.36 16.43 -11.87
N LEU A 421 19.39 17.01 -11.16
CA LEU A 421 19.00 18.42 -11.32
C LEU A 421 20.12 19.39 -10.91
N GLU A 422 20.80 19.15 -9.79
CA GLU A 422 21.94 19.97 -9.38
C GLU A 422 23.13 19.83 -10.34
N ALA A 423 23.43 18.62 -10.81
CA ALA A 423 24.48 18.39 -11.81
C ALA A 423 24.17 19.13 -13.12
N LEU A 424 22.95 19.03 -13.64
CA LEU A 424 22.51 19.78 -14.82
C LEU A 424 22.56 21.29 -14.58
N ALA A 425 22.16 21.79 -13.41
CA ALA A 425 22.22 23.21 -13.06
C ALA A 425 23.67 23.73 -13.04
N ARG A 426 24.62 22.95 -12.49
CA ARG A 426 26.05 23.29 -12.51
C ARG A 426 26.63 23.24 -13.93
N VAL A 427 26.20 22.30 -14.76
CA VAL A 427 26.58 22.26 -16.20
C VAL A 427 26.04 23.48 -16.95
N HIS A 428 24.78 23.86 -16.74
CA HIS A 428 24.17 25.05 -17.35
C HIS A 428 24.90 26.34 -16.94
N ALA A 429 25.11 26.53 -15.64
CA ALA A 429 25.85 27.68 -15.10
C ALA A 429 27.29 27.75 -15.66
N ARG A 430 28.01 26.61 -15.72
CA ARG A 430 29.41 26.58 -16.18
C ARG A 430 29.55 26.75 -17.70
N HIS A 431 28.65 26.19 -18.49
CA HIS A 431 28.84 26.04 -19.95
C HIS A 431 27.88 26.85 -20.83
N PHE A 432 26.74 27.34 -20.33
CA PHE A 432 25.79 28.19 -21.06
C PHE A 432 25.86 29.64 -20.59
N VAL A 433 25.68 29.89 -19.29
CA VAL A 433 25.63 31.26 -18.73
C VAL A 433 26.96 32.03 -18.91
N THR A 434 28.09 31.33 -18.95
CA THR A 434 29.42 31.93 -19.19
C THR A 434 29.68 32.32 -20.66
N GLN A 435 28.85 31.89 -21.61
CA GLN A 435 29.10 32.13 -23.03
C GLN A 435 28.74 33.56 -23.44
N PRO A 436 29.60 34.23 -24.22
CA PRO A 436 29.21 35.43 -24.97
C PRO A 436 28.03 35.15 -25.91
N VAL A 437 27.18 36.17 -26.10
CA VAL A 437 25.87 36.11 -26.78
C VAL A 437 25.93 35.46 -28.17
N ASP A 438 26.91 35.87 -28.98
CA ASP A 438 27.24 35.29 -30.29
C ASP A 438 27.35 33.76 -30.24
N ARG A 439 28.14 33.27 -29.27
CA ARG A 439 28.49 31.87 -29.13
C ARG A 439 27.38 31.07 -28.45
N LEU A 440 26.60 31.68 -27.55
CA LEU A 440 25.43 31.04 -26.97
C LEU A 440 24.41 30.71 -28.07
N LEU A 441 24.06 31.69 -28.91
CA LEU A 441 23.08 31.49 -29.98
C LEU A 441 23.58 30.46 -31.02
N GLN A 442 24.87 30.49 -31.37
CA GLN A 442 25.51 29.46 -32.21
C GLN A 442 25.65 28.07 -31.55
N LEU A 443 25.48 27.94 -30.23
CA LEU A 443 25.41 26.64 -29.55
C LEU A 443 23.97 26.12 -29.45
N THR A 444 23.00 27.03 -29.34
CA THR A 444 21.57 26.70 -29.17
C THR A 444 20.75 26.76 -30.46
N ALA A 445 21.37 27.00 -31.61
CA ALA A 445 20.73 27.04 -32.93
C ALA A 445 19.67 25.94 -33.19
N PRO A 446 19.90 24.64 -32.85
CA PRO A 446 18.88 23.60 -33.04
C PRO A 446 17.59 23.79 -32.22
N LEU A 447 17.59 24.69 -31.24
CA LEU A 447 16.44 25.03 -30.41
C LEU A 447 15.65 26.24 -30.95
N HIS A 448 16.23 27.06 -31.84
CA HIS A 448 15.65 28.36 -32.22
C HIS A 448 14.27 28.21 -32.89
N ALA A 449 14.11 27.20 -33.76
CA ALA A 449 12.83 26.86 -34.40
C ALA A 449 11.76 26.29 -33.45
N ARG A 450 12.08 26.07 -32.17
CA ARG A 450 11.15 25.60 -31.11
C ARG A 450 11.12 26.51 -29.88
N THR A 451 11.82 27.64 -29.92
CA THR A 451 11.91 28.60 -28.82
C THR A 451 11.06 29.83 -29.16
N PRO A 452 9.83 29.97 -28.63
CA PRO A 452 9.00 31.15 -28.89
C PRO A 452 9.55 32.39 -28.17
N SER A 453 9.52 33.52 -28.89
CA SER A 453 10.07 34.83 -28.56
C SER A 453 9.05 35.90 -28.99
N GLY A 454 8.04 36.13 -28.14
CA GLY A 454 6.82 36.82 -28.56
C GLY A 454 5.90 35.88 -29.35
N ALA A 455 5.24 36.40 -30.38
CA ALA A 455 4.30 35.63 -31.22
C ALA A 455 4.99 34.65 -32.19
N ALA A 456 6.29 34.80 -32.45
CA ALA A 456 7.07 33.97 -33.37
C ALA A 456 8.15 33.13 -32.65
N THR A 457 8.77 32.18 -33.36
CA THR A 457 9.96 31.46 -32.85
C THR A 457 11.23 32.28 -33.08
N LEU A 458 12.31 31.99 -32.34
CA LEU A 458 13.61 32.63 -32.57
C LEU A 458 14.16 32.41 -33.99
N HIS A 459 13.79 31.32 -34.66
CA HIS A 459 14.12 31.16 -36.08
C HIS A 459 13.25 32.07 -36.96
N GLY A 460 11.96 32.18 -36.66
CA GLY A 460 11.06 33.13 -37.35
C GLY A 460 11.52 34.58 -37.21
N THR A 461 11.92 35.01 -36.01
CA THR A 461 12.41 36.39 -35.80
C THR A 461 13.80 36.65 -36.38
N VAL A 462 14.59 35.61 -36.65
CA VAL A 462 15.81 35.71 -37.49
C VAL A 462 15.42 35.87 -38.96
N ALA A 463 14.51 35.04 -39.47
CA ALA A 463 14.06 35.07 -40.86
C ALA A 463 13.33 36.38 -41.26
N THR A 464 12.72 37.08 -40.30
CA THR A 464 12.17 38.44 -40.49
C THR A 464 13.19 39.55 -40.21
N SER A 465 14.48 39.24 -40.10
CA SER A 465 15.56 40.20 -39.86
C SER A 465 16.63 40.13 -40.94
N SER A 466 17.55 41.08 -40.96
CA SER A 466 18.71 41.05 -41.88
C SER A 466 19.89 40.24 -41.34
N LEU A 467 19.71 39.46 -40.28
CA LEU A 467 20.71 38.51 -39.79
C LEU A 467 20.61 37.21 -40.62
N PRO A 468 21.61 36.85 -41.45
CA PRO A 468 21.50 35.67 -42.33
C PRO A 468 21.40 34.38 -41.52
N ASP A 469 20.57 33.40 -41.90
CA ASP A 469 20.43 32.11 -41.18
C ASP A 469 21.79 31.41 -40.94
N ALA A 470 22.74 31.58 -41.87
CA ALA A 470 24.11 31.09 -41.75
C ALA A 470 24.89 31.64 -40.53
N PHE A 471 24.40 32.68 -39.83
CA PHE A 471 24.98 33.17 -38.57
C PHE A 471 25.08 32.05 -37.52
N ALA A 472 24.14 31.11 -37.56
CA ALA A 472 23.99 29.99 -36.65
C ALA A 472 24.81 28.75 -37.09
N ASP A 473 25.38 28.75 -38.29
CA ASP A 473 25.97 27.55 -38.89
C ASP A 473 27.27 27.10 -38.18
N PRO A 474 27.44 25.79 -37.90
CA PRO A 474 28.70 25.23 -37.39
C PRO A 474 29.95 25.59 -38.21
N ALA A 475 29.85 25.82 -39.52
CA ALA A 475 30.90 26.32 -40.40
C ALA A 475 31.31 27.75 -40.03
N LEU A 476 30.37 28.71 -39.92
CA LEU A 476 30.68 30.07 -39.48
C LEU A 476 31.27 30.07 -38.06
N ARG A 477 30.65 29.31 -37.14
CA ARG A 477 31.16 29.08 -35.78
C ARG A 477 32.58 28.50 -35.75
N ARG A 478 32.95 27.66 -36.73
CA ARG A 478 34.32 27.14 -36.90
C ARG A 478 35.26 28.18 -37.50
N LEU A 479 34.79 29.04 -38.40
CA LEU A 479 35.57 30.10 -39.05
C LEU A 479 35.93 31.23 -38.07
N THR A 480 34.96 31.76 -37.32
CA THR A 480 35.14 32.88 -36.37
C THR A 480 35.73 32.46 -35.02
N SER A 481 35.98 31.16 -34.81
CA SER A 481 36.48 30.63 -33.54
C SER A 481 37.88 31.15 -33.19
N SER A 482 37.99 31.85 -32.05
CA SER A 482 39.25 32.29 -31.44
C SER A 482 40.20 31.15 -31.04
N GLN A 483 39.83 29.89 -31.27
CA GLN A 483 40.69 28.72 -31.09
C GLN A 483 41.44 28.30 -32.38
N ARG A 484 41.11 28.85 -33.56
CA ARG A 484 41.84 28.57 -34.80
C ARG A 484 43.30 29.09 -34.71
N PRO A 485 44.32 28.32 -35.16
CA PRO A 485 45.71 28.77 -35.15
C PRO A 485 45.95 30.11 -35.85
N VAL A 486 45.34 30.31 -37.02
CA VAL A 486 45.46 31.55 -37.82
C VAL A 486 44.92 32.76 -37.05
N LEU A 487 43.73 32.66 -36.46
CA LEU A 487 43.16 33.74 -35.65
C LEU A 487 43.94 33.97 -34.35
N ARG A 488 44.41 32.92 -33.67
CA ARG A 488 45.33 33.08 -32.53
C ARG A 488 46.63 33.79 -32.92
N ALA A 489 47.19 33.50 -34.09
CA ALA A 489 48.41 34.12 -34.60
C ALA A 489 48.21 35.60 -34.96
N ALA A 490 47.09 35.93 -35.62
CA ALA A 490 46.70 37.31 -35.90
C ALA A 490 46.49 38.12 -34.60
N LEU A 491 45.74 37.58 -33.64
CA LEU A 491 45.47 38.24 -32.35
C LEU A 491 46.74 38.41 -31.50
N ARG A 492 47.71 37.48 -31.59
CA ARG A 492 49.03 37.64 -30.96
C ARG A 492 49.91 38.71 -31.62
N ARG A 493 49.59 39.17 -32.83
CA ARG A 493 50.33 40.22 -33.57
C ARG A 493 49.68 41.61 -33.48
N MET A 494 48.51 41.74 -32.85
CA MET A 494 47.76 43.00 -32.70
C MET A 494 48.10 43.96 -31.52
N PRO A 495 49.12 43.79 -30.63
CA PRO A 495 49.31 44.72 -29.50
C PRO A 495 49.63 46.21 -29.77
N ALA A 496 49.88 46.62 -31.02
CA ALA A 496 50.62 47.86 -31.33
C ALA A 496 49.83 48.99 -32.02
N LEU A 497 48.50 48.85 -32.22
CA LEU A 497 47.70 49.78 -33.06
C LEU A 497 46.47 50.38 -32.36
N SER A 498 46.50 50.54 -31.04
CA SER A 498 45.52 51.34 -30.30
C SER A 498 46.21 52.35 -29.40
N GLY A 499 46.36 53.59 -29.87
CA GLY A 499 46.88 54.73 -29.10
C GLY A 499 45.90 55.24 -28.04
N ALA A 500 45.54 54.38 -27.08
CA ALA A 500 44.65 54.68 -25.97
C ALA A 500 45.44 54.70 -24.66
N THR A 501 45.74 55.88 -24.15
CA THR A 501 46.50 56.07 -22.91
C THR A 501 45.65 55.80 -21.67
N ALA A 502 46.13 54.87 -20.84
CA ALA A 502 45.89 54.73 -19.39
C ALA A 502 44.44 54.65 -18.85
N SER A 503 44.13 53.56 -18.15
CA SER A 503 43.36 53.62 -16.89
C SER A 503 43.47 52.34 -16.05
N THR A 504 43.23 52.52 -14.76
CA THR A 504 43.31 51.61 -13.61
C THR A 504 42.78 50.18 -13.83
N PRO A 505 43.43 49.12 -13.27
CA PRO A 505 42.91 47.75 -13.31
C PRO A 505 41.67 47.58 -12.41
N GLY A 506 40.47 47.78 -12.97
CA GLY A 506 39.22 47.84 -12.20
C GLY A 506 37.97 47.25 -12.85
N SER A 507 38.05 46.56 -14.00
CA SER A 507 36.92 45.80 -14.56
C SER A 507 37.36 44.63 -15.45
N GLY A 508 36.47 43.67 -15.70
CA GLY A 508 36.76 42.37 -16.34
C GLY A 508 37.07 42.40 -17.85
N ALA A 509 37.66 43.48 -18.37
CA ALA A 509 37.85 43.76 -19.79
C ALA A 509 39.11 43.09 -20.41
N ASN A 510 39.47 41.85 -20.01
CA ASN A 510 40.57 41.10 -20.61
C ASN A 510 40.06 39.85 -21.37
N ARG A 511 39.20 40.09 -22.36
CA ARG A 511 38.82 39.10 -23.38
C ARG A 511 39.56 39.42 -24.68
N PRO A 512 40.16 38.44 -25.38
CA PRO A 512 40.86 38.70 -26.64
C PRO A 512 39.87 39.25 -27.69
N PRO A 513 40.29 40.14 -28.61
CA PRO A 513 39.43 40.65 -29.66
C PRO A 513 38.76 39.52 -30.43
N ARG A 514 37.43 39.48 -30.43
CA ARG A 514 36.64 38.56 -31.25
C ARG A 514 36.22 39.25 -32.54
N VAL A 515 36.04 38.45 -33.59
CA VAL A 515 35.37 38.86 -34.82
C VAL A 515 33.90 39.15 -34.49
N ARG A 516 33.57 40.43 -34.25
CA ARG A 516 32.21 40.91 -33.90
C ARG A 516 31.19 40.84 -35.06
N LEU A 517 31.42 40.00 -36.07
CA LEU A 517 30.62 39.95 -37.30
C LEU A 517 29.12 39.75 -37.02
N VAL A 518 28.77 38.76 -36.19
CA VAL A 518 27.38 38.48 -35.80
C VAL A 518 26.76 39.65 -35.01
N GLU A 519 27.56 40.32 -34.16
CA GLU A 519 27.13 41.47 -33.35
C GLU A 519 26.84 42.70 -34.22
N ARG A 520 27.71 43.02 -35.20
CA ARG A 520 27.51 44.14 -36.14
C ARG A 520 26.35 43.90 -37.10
N LEU A 521 26.19 42.66 -37.61
CA LEU A 521 25.06 42.26 -38.45
C LEU A 521 23.73 42.33 -37.68
N GLY A 522 23.67 41.82 -36.45
CA GLY A 522 22.49 41.95 -35.61
C GLY A 522 22.12 43.40 -35.26
N GLN A 523 23.10 44.30 -35.24
CA GLN A 523 22.89 45.75 -35.07
C GLN A 523 22.52 46.49 -36.38
N GLY A 524 22.44 45.80 -37.52
CA GLY A 524 22.10 46.41 -38.82
C GLY A 524 23.16 47.39 -39.36
N GLN A 525 24.45 47.22 -38.99
CA GLN A 525 25.49 48.16 -39.41
C GLN A 525 25.91 47.93 -40.87
N LEU A 526 25.87 49.01 -41.67
CA LEU A 526 25.95 48.98 -43.14
C LEU A 526 27.31 48.56 -43.75
N ASP A 527 28.39 48.51 -42.94
CA ASP A 527 29.75 48.17 -43.39
C ASP A 527 29.88 46.74 -43.99
N VAL A 528 28.91 45.87 -43.75
CA VAL A 528 28.94 44.45 -44.15
C VAL A 528 27.74 44.14 -45.03
N ASP A 529 27.80 44.56 -46.29
CA ASP A 529 26.87 44.13 -47.33
C ASP A 529 27.23 42.69 -47.76
N PRO A 530 26.35 41.69 -47.50
CA PRO A 530 26.62 40.29 -47.84
C PRO A 530 26.42 39.98 -49.33
N ALA A 531 25.71 40.83 -50.09
CA ALA A 531 25.55 40.70 -51.53
C ALA A 531 26.74 41.29 -52.29
N ARG A 532 27.45 42.25 -51.69
CA ARG A 532 28.69 42.85 -52.20
C ARG A 532 29.94 42.00 -51.94
N PHE A 533 29.79 40.69 -51.74
CA PHE A 533 30.88 39.73 -51.61
C PHE A 533 31.56 39.48 -52.97
N VAL A 534 32.31 40.46 -53.46
CA VAL A 534 33.40 40.22 -54.41
C VAL A 534 34.52 39.52 -53.64
N PRO A 535 35.05 38.38 -54.10
CA PRO A 535 36.11 37.67 -53.40
C PRO A 535 37.45 38.39 -53.56
N HIS A 536 37.69 39.42 -52.75
CA HIS A 536 38.98 40.10 -52.62
C HIS A 536 40.03 39.17 -51.98
N GLY A 537 40.53 38.24 -52.78
CA GLY A 537 41.53 37.25 -52.38
C GLY A 537 42.49 36.95 -53.53
N LEU A 538 43.69 37.55 -53.46
CA LEU A 538 44.89 37.28 -54.26
C LEU A 538 44.81 37.42 -55.81
N GLY A 539 43.64 37.43 -56.44
CA GLY A 539 43.48 37.49 -57.90
C GLY A 539 42.76 38.71 -58.48
N ALA A 540 42.13 39.54 -57.65
CA ALA A 540 41.43 40.76 -58.09
C ALA A 540 41.48 41.86 -57.02
N VAL A 541 41.95 43.05 -57.40
CA VAL A 541 42.05 44.25 -56.56
C VAL A 541 41.74 45.47 -57.43
N ASP A 542 40.52 45.99 -57.36
CA ASP A 542 40.06 47.09 -58.24
C ASP A 542 40.91 48.37 -58.08
N ASP A 543 41.48 48.59 -56.89
CA ASP A 543 42.38 49.71 -56.62
C ASP A 543 43.73 49.59 -57.36
N LEU A 544 44.14 48.39 -57.76
CA LEU A 544 45.37 48.20 -58.55
C LEU A 544 45.22 48.73 -59.98
N ASP A 545 44.00 48.83 -60.51
CA ASP A 545 43.71 49.43 -61.81
C ASP A 545 43.58 50.97 -61.76
N ARG A 546 43.41 51.54 -60.57
CA ARG A 546 43.50 52.99 -60.35
C ARG A 546 44.93 53.53 -60.42
N ILE A 547 45.94 52.66 -60.34
CA ILE A 547 47.35 53.04 -60.41
C ILE A 547 47.81 53.12 -61.87
N VAL A 548 48.36 54.28 -62.25
CA VAL A 548 48.98 54.52 -63.55
C VAL A 548 50.38 53.91 -63.56
N ILE A 549 50.49 52.67 -64.06
CA ILE A 549 51.77 51.96 -64.19
C ILE A 549 52.41 52.31 -65.56
N PRO A 550 53.66 52.79 -65.62
CA PRO A 550 54.34 53.08 -66.88
C PRO A 550 54.44 51.86 -67.81
N ALA A 551 54.03 52.04 -69.07
CA ALA A 551 53.96 50.97 -70.08
C ALA A 551 55.33 50.39 -70.47
N SER A 552 56.41 51.17 -70.32
CA SER A 552 57.80 50.73 -70.51
C SER A 552 58.71 51.28 -69.41
N GLY A 553 59.91 50.72 -69.30
CA GLY A 553 60.81 50.97 -68.16
C GLY A 553 60.40 50.26 -66.88
N ASN A 554 61.18 50.46 -65.81
CA ASN A 554 61.01 49.80 -64.51
C ASN A 554 61.15 50.78 -63.33
N ALA A 555 60.68 52.02 -63.51
CA ALA A 555 60.64 53.01 -62.43
C ALA A 555 59.80 52.50 -61.24
N ALA A 556 60.12 52.96 -60.03
CA ALA A 556 59.34 52.66 -58.84
C ALA A 556 58.02 53.46 -58.86
N VAL A 557 56.90 52.76 -58.67
CA VAL A 557 55.55 53.31 -58.65
C VAL A 557 55.08 53.33 -57.20
N ASP A 558 54.75 54.51 -56.68
CA ASP A 558 54.24 54.68 -55.33
C ASP A 558 52.81 54.12 -55.19
N LEU A 559 52.60 53.26 -54.18
CA LEU A 559 51.32 52.64 -53.86
C LEU A 559 50.59 53.36 -52.70
N SER A 560 51.16 54.45 -52.18
CA SER A 560 50.53 55.27 -51.13
C SER A 560 49.09 55.72 -51.46
N PRO A 561 48.73 56.03 -52.73
CA PRO A 561 47.33 56.36 -53.09
C PRO A 561 46.31 55.25 -52.85
N ILE A 562 46.73 53.99 -52.74
CA ILE A 562 45.87 52.84 -52.39
C ILE A 562 46.06 52.38 -50.92
N GLY A 563 46.61 53.26 -50.08
CA GLY A 563 46.81 53.01 -48.65
C GLY A 563 48.04 52.15 -48.30
N LEU A 564 48.93 51.88 -49.26
CA LEU A 564 50.14 51.08 -49.07
C LEU A 564 51.41 51.95 -49.18
N PRO A 565 52.03 52.40 -48.08
CA PRO A 565 53.16 53.34 -48.11
C PRO A 565 54.49 52.67 -48.53
N VAL A 566 54.53 52.13 -49.74
CA VAL A 566 55.64 51.40 -50.36
C VAL A 566 55.67 51.71 -51.85
N SER A 567 56.85 51.89 -52.43
CA SER A 567 57.02 52.07 -53.88
C SER A 567 57.59 50.80 -54.52
N VAL A 568 57.00 50.35 -55.64
CA VAL A 568 57.27 49.02 -56.25
C VAL A 568 57.61 49.17 -57.74
N PRO A 569 58.62 48.46 -58.28
CA PRO A 569 59.01 48.59 -59.69
C PRO A 569 57.89 48.22 -60.69
N ALA A 570 57.69 49.07 -61.69
CA ALA A 570 56.57 49.00 -62.65
C ALA A 570 56.42 47.65 -63.38
N SER A 571 57.52 46.91 -63.62
CA SER A 571 57.45 45.58 -64.28
C SER A 571 56.69 44.53 -63.46
N VAL A 572 56.84 44.54 -62.13
CA VAL A 572 56.18 43.59 -61.23
C VAL A 572 54.67 43.83 -61.24
N LEU A 573 54.26 45.10 -61.17
CA LEU A 573 52.86 45.52 -61.20
C LEU A 573 52.21 45.22 -62.57
N ARG A 574 52.93 45.36 -63.69
CA ARG A 574 52.43 44.98 -65.01
C ARG A 574 52.21 43.46 -65.14
N THR A 575 53.08 42.64 -64.58
CA THR A 575 52.93 41.18 -64.59
C THR A 575 51.72 40.74 -63.75
N LEU A 576 51.56 41.32 -62.56
CA LEU A 576 50.38 41.06 -61.72
C LEU A 576 49.06 41.44 -62.42
N ARG A 577 49.03 42.53 -63.20
CA ARG A 577 47.84 42.93 -63.97
C ARG A 577 47.57 42.00 -65.17
N SER A 578 48.58 41.48 -65.86
CA SER A 578 48.37 40.51 -66.94
C SER A 578 47.82 39.18 -66.43
N ASP A 579 48.32 38.71 -65.29
CA ASP A 579 47.96 37.40 -64.75
C ASP A 579 46.53 37.40 -64.18
N ALA A 580 46.07 38.54 -63.63
CA ALA A 580 44.69 38.76 -63.24
C ALA A 580 43.71 38.81 -64.45
N ALA A 581 44.13 39.46 -65.54
CA ALA A 581 43.31 39.57 -66.76
C ALA A 581 43.08 38.21 -67.46
N ALA A 582 44.04 37.28 -67.35
CA ALA A 582 43.91 35.92 -67.90
C ALA A 582 42.83 35.08 -67.18
N ALA A 583 42.43 35.43 -65.96
CA ALA A 583 41.49 34.66 -65.13
C ALA A 583 40.00 35.05 -65.30
N THR A 584 39.68 36.07 -66.11
CA THR A 584 38.38 36.76 -66.08
C THR A 584 37.52 36.59 -67.35
N SER A 585 37.35 35.36 -67.84
CA SER A 585 36.37 35.05 -68.89
C SER A 585 34.94 34.92 -68.33
N THR A 586 34.15 35.99 -68.38
CA THR A 586 32.77 36.03 -67.85
C THR A 586 31.71 35.47 -68.82
N PRO A 587 30.79 34.61 -68.37
CA PRO A 587 29.60 34.27 -69.14
C PRO A 587 28.62 35.44 -69.18
N LYS A 588 27.99 35.70 -70.35
CA LYS A 588 26.82 36.58 -70.41
C LYS A 588 25.59 35.86 -69.84
N LEU A 589 24.90 36.51 -68.91
CA LEU A 589 23.56 36.10 -68.50
C LEU A 589 22.58 36.28 -69.68
N MET A 590 22.06 35.18 -70.19
CA MET A 590 20.83 35.13 -70.97
C MET A 590 19.73 34.50 -70.12
N ALA A 591 18.47 34.86 -70.36
CA ALA A 591 17.35 34.13 -69.80
C ALA A 591 17.42 32.66 -70.25
N ARG A 592 17.27 31.73 -69.30
CA ARG A 592 17.35 30.28 -69.57
C ARG A 592 16.09 29.84 -70.33
N ALA A 593 16.26 29.01 -71.36
CA ALA A 593 15.18 28.62 -72.26
C ALA A 593 14.10 27.74 -71.61
N ASP A 594 14.38 27.20 -70.42
CA ASP A 594 13.51 26.33 -69.63
C ASP A 594 12.64 27.09 -68.59
N LEU A 595 12.22 28.32 -68.93
CA LEU A 595 11.19 29.05 -68.18
C LEU A 595 9.97 28.14 -67.94
N HIS A 596 9.47 28.13 -66.70
CA HIS A 596 8.77 26.97 -66.16
C HIS A 596 7.42 26.67 -66.84
N THR A 597 7.42 25.65 -67.70
CA THR A 597 6.23 25.10 -68.35
C THR A 597 5.51 24.06 -67.47
N ALA A 598 6.16 23.50 -66.43
CA ALA A 598 5.53 22.52 -65.54
C ALA A 598 5.78 22.81 -64.04
N GLY A 599 4.69 22.91 -63.26
CA GLY A 599 4.72 23.21 -61.83
C GLY A 599 3.77 22.33 -61.01
N VAL A 600 4.14 22.04 -59.76
CA VAL A 600 3.38 21.17 -58.85
C VAL A 600 2.72 21.99 -57.75
N LEU A 601 1.39 21.89 -57.65
CA LEU A 601 0.58 22.57 -56.63
C LEU A 601 -0.08 21.55 -55.69
N GLY A 602 -0.11 21.87 -54.40
CA GLY A 602 -0.59 21.01 -53.32
C GLY A 602 -0.84 21.82 -52.04
N SER A 603 -1.44 21.20 -51.03
CA SER A 603 -1.94 21.90 -49.83
C SER A 603 -0.91 22.79 -49.13
N ALA A 604 0.34 22.32 -48.96
CA ALA A 604 1.40 23.10 -48.31
C ALA A 604 1.86 24.35 -49.11
N HIS A 605 1.50 24.47 -50.39
CA HIS A 605 1.67 25.71 -51.16
C HIS A 605 0.49 26.66 -50.95
N LEU A 606 -0.74 26.13 -50.91
CA LEU A 606 -1.95 26.91 -50.64
C LEU A 606 -1.97 27.48 -49.21
N GLU A 607 -1.60 26.69 -48.19
CA GLU A 607 -1.48 27.15 -46.80
C GLU A 607 -0.51 28.35 -46.68
N ARG A 608 0.58 28.35 -47.46
CA ARG A 608 1.54 29.47 -47.51
C ARG A 608 1.00 30.67 -48.27
N VAL A 609 0.24 30.46 -49.34
CA VAL A 609 -0.42 31.54 -50.08
C VAL A 609 -1.48 32.19 -49.19
N GLN A 610 -2.34 31.41 -48.52
CA GLN A 610 -3.35 31.94 -47.61
C GLN A 610 -2.72 32.76 -46.46
N ALA A 611 -1.68 32.22 -45.80
CA ALA A 611 -0.96 32.96 -44.77
C ALA A 611 -0.28 34.25 -45.28
N LEU A 612 -0.01 34.36 -46.59
CA LEU A 612 0.47 35.58 -47.22
C LEU A 612 -0.68 36.56 -47.50
N LEU A 613 -1.82 36.06 -47.98
CA LEU A 613 -3.05 36.83 -48.25
C LEU A 613 -3.67 37.41 -46.97
N ASP A 614 -3.69 36.64 -45.89
CA ASP A 614 -4.09 37.11 -44.55
C ASP A 614 -3.21 38.25 -44.03
N SER A 615 -1.99 38.40 -44.59
CA SER A 615 -1.04 39.46 -44.24
C SER A 615 -1.08 40.69 -45.17
N SER A 616 -1.79 40.64 -46.30
CA SER A 616 -1.97 41.79 -47.21
C SER A 616 -3.15 41.62 -48.17
N PRO A 617 -4.09 42.60 -48.24
CA PRO A 617 -5.25 42.52 -49.12
C PRO A 617 -4.82 42.49 -50.58
N SER A 618 -5.17 41.40 -51.27
CA SER A 618 -4.68 41.06 -52.61
C SER A 618 -5.84 40.64 -53.51
N PRO A 619 -5.87 41.06 -54.79
CA PRO A 619 -6.97 40.74 -55.71
C PRO A 619 -7.06 39.25 -56.07
N TRP A 620 -6.06 38.45 -55.72
CA TRP A 620 -5.98 37.02 -56.03
C TRP A 620 -6.74 36.11 -55.05
N LEU A 621 -7.46 36.69 -54.07
CA LEU A 621 -8.13 35.96 -52.98
C LEU A 621 -9.01 34.81 -53.48
N GLY A 622 -9.94 35.09 -54.40
CA GLY A 622 -10.84 34.08 -54.96
C GLY A 622 -10.15 32.99 -55.78
N VAL A 623 -8.95 33.23 -56.29
CA VAL A 623 -8.14 32.21 -56.99
C VAL A 623 -7.51 31.24 -55.98
N SER A 624 -7.11 31.72 -54.79
CA SER A 624 -6.61 30.88 -53.69
C SER A 624 -7.70 29.92 -53.18
N ASP A 625 -8.89 30.46 -52.90
CA ASP A 625 -10.03 29.68 -52.41
C ASP A 625 -10.45 28.62 -53.45
N THR A 626 -10.53 29.01 -54.72
CA THR A 626 -10.93 28.10 -55.81
C THR A 626 -9.88 27.02 -56.08
N LEU A 627 -8.58 27.34 -56.08
CA LEU A 627 -7.52 26.32 -56.20
C LEU A 627 -7.52 25.35 -55.01
N SER A 628 -7.84 25.83 -53.81
CA SER A 628 -7.94 25.01 -52.60
C SER A 628 -9.12 24.03 -52.68
N ASP A 629 -10.28 24.50 -53.11
CA ASP A 629 -11.49 23.69 -53.30
C ASP A 629 -11.32 22.67 -54.44
N VAL A 630 -10.61 23.02 -55.53
CA VAL A 630 -10.25 22.09 -56.61
C VAL A 630 -9.29 20.99 -56.13
N ILE A 631 -8.24 21.34 -55.37
CA ILE A 631 -7.30 20.35 -54.80
C ILE A 631 -8.01 19.43 -53.80
N ALA A 632 -8.91 19.96 -52.96
CA ALA A 632 -9.73 19.17 -52.06
C ALA A 632 -10.59 18.15 -52.83
N LYS A 633 -11.36 18.60 -53.82
CA LYS A 633 -12.24 17.74 -54.64
C LYS A 633 -11.47 16.68 -55.45
N ALA A 634 -10.29 17.03 -55.97
CA ALA A 634 -9.42 16.08 -56.68
C ALA A 634 -8.87 14.98 -55.76
N SER A 635 -8.40 15.35 -54.56
CA SER A 635 -7.84 14.40 -53.59
C SER A 635 -8.85 13.35 -53.12
N VAL A 636 -10.10 13.78 -52.92
CA VAL A 636 -11.24 12.94 -52.53
C VAL A 636 -11.69 11.99 -53.65
N THR A 637 -11.67 12.45 -54.90
CA THR A 637 -12.31 11.72 -56.02
C THR A 637 -11.35 10.78 -56.75
N VAL A 638 -10.05 11.11 -56.80
CA VAL A 638 -9.04 10.38 -57.59
C VAL A 638 -7.80 10.02 -56.75
N ASN A 639 -7.90 10.09 -55.41
CA ASN A 639 -6.80 9.82 -54.48
C ASN A 639 -5.57 10.75 -54.63
N ALA A 640 -5.70 11.83 -55.41
CA ALA A 640 -4.62 12.71 -55.83
C ALA A 640 -3.91 13.37 -54.64
N THR A 641 -2.58 13.33 -54.64
CA THR A 641 -1.72 13.93 -53.59
C THR A 641 -1.17 15.30 -53.99
N ALA A 642 -1.18 15.63 -55.29
CA ALA A 642 -0.88 16.95 -55.84
C ALA A 642 -1.53 17.12 -57.23
N LEU A 643 -1.50 18.35 -57.78
CA LEU A 643 -1.82 18.63 -59.17
C LEU A 643 -0.55 19.04 -59.92
N LEU A 644 -0.39 18.51 -61.14
CA LEU A 644 0.59 18.99 -62.12
C LEU A 644 -0.10 20.00 -63.03
N LEU A 645 0.33 21.26 -62.98
CA LEU A 645 -0.03 22.28 -63.95
C LEU A 645 1.02 22.29 -65.06
N THR A 646 0.58 22.08 -66.30
CA THR A 646 1.42 22.20 -67.50
C THR A 646 0.91 23.37 -68.34
N LEU A 647 1.72 24.42 -68.43
CA LEU A 647 1.51 25.57 -69.31
C LEU A 647 2.11 25.27 -70.70
N PRO A 648 1.54 25.80 -71.80
CA PRO A 648 2.15 25.67 -73.12
C PRO A 648 3.55 26.28 -73.16
N ASP A 649 4.46 25.56 -73.80
CA ASP A 649 5.75 26.07 -74.24
C ASP A 649 5.56 27.15 -75.32
N ALA A 650 6.41 28.17 -75.34
CA ALA A 650 6.49 29.14 -76.43
C ALA A 650 6.77 28.48 -77.79
N ALA A 651 7.35 27.26 -77.80
CA ALA A 651 7.52 26.44 -79.00
C ALA A 651 6.23 25.72 -79.48
N GLN A 652 5.17 25.62 -78.66
CA GLN A 652 3.90 24.95 -79.01
C GLN A 652 2.66 25.74 -78.49
N PRO A 653 2.41 26.96 -79.00
CA PRO A 653 1.37 27.86 -78.49
C PRO A 653 -0.09 27.40 -78.73
N THR A 654 -0.31 26.26 -79.39
CA THR A 654 -1.64 25.68 -79.64
C THR A 654 -2.06 24.60 -78.63
N ARG A 655 -1.17 24.19 -77.71
CA ARG A 655 -1.49 23.25 -76.62
C ARG A 655 -2.24 24.03 -75.52
N LEU A 656 -3.46 23.64 -75.16
CA LEU A 656 -4.16 24.26 -74.03
C LEU A 656 -3.43 23.93 -72.71
N PRO A 657 -3.44 24.83 -71.70
CA PRO A 657 -2.93 24.51 -70.37
C PRO A 657 -3.65 23.29 -69.79
N SER A 658 -2.92 22.34 -69.23
CA SER A 658 -3.49 21.13 -68.61
C SER A 658 -3.27 21.10 -67.10
N VAL A 659 -4.26 20.58 -66.38
CA VAL A 659 -4.20 20.33 -64.93
C VAL A 659 -4.47 18.86 -64.73
N ASP A 660 -3.44 18.12 -64.31
CA ASP A 660 -3.45 16.66 -64.25
C ASP A 660 -3.24 16.17 -62.82
N ALA A 661 -3.97 15.12 -62.43
CA ALA A 661 -3.95 14.59 -61.08
C ALA A 661 -2.75 13.65 -60.85
N LEU A 662 -1.94 13.94 -59.83
CA LEU A 662 -0.82 13.10 -59.41
C LEU A 662 -1.24 12.17 -58.28
N ASP A 663 -1.22 10.87 -58.53
CA ASP A 663 -1.43 9.77 -57.57
C ASP A 663 -0.12 9.00 -57.36
N ILE A 664 -0.02 8.19 -56.31
CA ILE A 664 1.14 7.31 -56.07
C ILE A 664 0.69 5.91 -55.65
N ASP A 665 1.24 4.90 -56.28
CA ASP A 665 0.92 3.49 -56.01
C ASP A 665 1.64 2.93 -54.76
N SER A 666 1.32 1.67 -54.41
CA SER A 666 1.93 0.96 -53.26
C SER A 666 3.43 0.70 -53.41
N HIS A 667 4.02 0.90 -54.59
CA HIS A 667 5.44 0.69 -54.89
C HIS A 667 6.22 2.00 -55.00
N GLY A 668 5.57 3.16 -54.78
CA GLY A 668 6.20 4.48 -54.86
C GLY A 668 6.27 5.09 -56.27
N GLN A 669 5.54 4.54 -57.25
CA GLN A 669 5.47 5.08 -58.60
C GLN A 669 4.53 6.28 -58.65
N VAL A 670 5.02 7.42 -59.15
CA VAL A 670 4.24 8.65 -59.32
C VAL A 670 3.49 8.57 -60.64
N LEU A 671 2.17 8.54 -60.56
CA LEU A 671 1.25 8.33 -61.67
C LEU A 671 0.51 9.63 -62.02
N VAL A 672 0.54 10.03 -63.29
CA VAL A 672 -0.45 10.95 -63.85
C VAL A 672 -1.66 10.13 -64.30
N ARG A 673 -2.82 10.38 -63.67
CA ARG A 673 -4.10 9.83 -64.13
C ARG A 673 -4.73 10.79 -65.14
N ALA A 674 -4.84 10.35 -66.40
CA ALA A 674 -5.52 11.08 -67.46
C ALA A 674 -7.05 11.09 -67.26
N GLN A 675 -7.75 12.00 -67.93
CA GLN A 675 -9.22 11.96 -67.99
C GLN A 675 -9.70 10.85 -68.94
N GLY A 676 -10.75 10.13 -68.53
CA GLY A 676 -11.35 9.03 -69.29
C GLY A 676 -10.72 7.66 -69.00
N ASP A 677 -11.09 6.67 -69.80
CA ASP A 677 -10.77 5.26 -69.59
C ASP A 677 -9.35 4.87 -70.07
N GLN A 678 -8.38 5.79 -69.92
CA GLN A 678 -6.98 5.56 -70.30
C GLN A 678 -6.12 5.13 -69.10
N ALA A 679 -5.20 4.20 -69.36
CA ALA A 679 -4.28 3.70 -68.33
C ALA A 679 -3.39 4.83 -67.77
N PRO A 680 -3.13 4.85 -66.45
CA PRO A 680 -2.30 5.88 -65.82
C PRO A 680 -0.85 5.81 -66.29
N SER A 681 -0.22 6.96 -66.47
CA SER A 681 1.17 7.07 -66.96
C SER A 681 2.14 7.32 -65.81
N ILE A 682 3.24 6.56 -65.77
CA ILE A 682 4.29 6.72 -64.75
C ILE A 682 5.20 7.88 -65.16
N VAL A 683 5.30 8.89 -64.30
CA VAL A 683 6.14 10.09 -64.53
C VAL A 683 7.41 10.08 -63.66
N ALA A 684 7.37 9.44 -62.50
CA ALA A 684 8.56 9.25 -61.66
C ALA A 684 8.43 8.00 -60.77
N THR A 685 9.51 7.65 -60.06
CA THR A 685 9.50 6.59 -59.05
C THR A 685 10.30 7.04 -57.83
N LEU A 686 9.70 6.93 -56.65
CA LEU A 686 10.31 7.25 -55.37
C LEU A 686 10.99 6.01 -54.79
N ASP A 687 12.24 6.14 -54.35
CA ASP A 687 12.90 5.10 -53.57
C ASP A 687 12.36 5.11 -52.13
N THR A 688 11.54 4.09 -51.81
CA THR A 688 10.82 3.96 -50.53
C THR A 688 11.53 3.05 -49.54
N THR A 689 12.74 2.55 -49.85
CA THR A 689 13.44 1.49 -49.10
C THR A 689 13.80 1.83 -47.65
N SER A 690 13.66 3.10 -47.21
CA SER A 690 14.01 3.56 -45.86
C SER A 690 12.85 3.82 -44.89
N ALA A 691 11.58 3.87 -45.32
CA ALA A 691 10.41 3.99 -44.43
C ALA A 691 9.05 3.77 -45.13
N PRO A 692 8.02 3.20 -44.46
CA PRO A 692 6.65 3.22 -44.97
C PRO A 692 6.11 4.67 -45.00
N ALA A 693 5.90 5.21 -46.20
CA ALA A 693 5.61 6.62 -46.41
C ALA A 693 4.11 6.94 -46.29
N SER A 694 3.74 7.85 -45.39
CA SER A 694 2.38 8.40 -45.32
C SER A 694 2.15 9.50 -46.37
N ARG A 695 0.94 9.63 -46.91
CA ARG A 695 0.57 10.68 -47.90
C ARG A 695 0.96 12.10 -47.46
N ALA A 696 0.78 12.42 -46.18
CA ALA A 696 1.16 13.72 -45.62
C ALA A 696 2.69 13.96 -45.55
N THR A 697 3.51 12.93 -45.73
CA THR A 697 4.96 13.06 -45.90
C THR A 697 5.32 13.21 -47.38
N ILE A 698 4.72 12.37 -48.23
CA ILE A 698 4.84 12.41 -49.70
C ILE A 698 4.50 13.80 -50.26
N GLY A 699 3.35 14.38 -49.91
CA GLY A 699 2.93 15.69 -50.43
C GLY A 699 3.90 16.83 -50.11
N ARG A 700 4.57 16.77 -48.96
CA ARG A 700 5.64 17.73 -48.58
C ARG A 700 6.95 17.46 -49.32
N THR A 701 7.22 16.23 -49.72
CA THR A 701 8.37 15.89 -50.58
C THR A 701 8.14 16.36 -52.02
N LEU A 702 6.93 16.16 -52.57
CA LEU A 702 6.54 16.70 -53.88
C LEU A 702 6.60 18.24 -53.92
N ALA A 703 6.11 18.91 -52.88
CA ALA A 703 6.22 20.36 -52.70
C ALA A 703 7.67 20.87 -52.49
N ALA A 704 8.64 19.98 -52.30
CA ALA A 704 10.07 20.30 -52.19
C ALA A 704 10.88 19.93 -53.45
N LEU A 705 10.23 19.39 -54.51
CA LEU A 705 10.88 19.17 -55.79
C LEU A 705 11.12 20.49 -56.54
N PRO A 706 12.22 20.64 -57.29
CA PRO A 706 12.40 21.76 -58.21
C PRO A 706 11.28 21.81 -59.28
N ALA A 707 10.99 23.00 -59.80
CA ALA A 707 10.13 23.16 -60.98
C ALA A 707 10.66 22.37 -62.18
N ASN A 708 9.77 21.99 -63.11
CA ASN A 708 10.06 21.11 -64.25
C ASN A 708 10.60 19.69 -63.92
N THR A 709 10.61 19.24 -62.64
CA THR A 709 11.10 17.88 -62.27
C THR A 709 10.14 16.74 -62.67
N LEU A 710 8.85 17.04 -62.82
CA LEU A 710 7.83 16.09 -63.31
C LEU A 710 7.30 16.63 -64.64
N LEU A 711 7.37 15.82 -65.69
CA LEU A 711 6.96 16.18 -67.06
C LEU A 711 6.04 15.10 -67.63
N ARG A 712 4.95 15.50 -68.29
CA ARG A 712 3.95 14.59 -68.87
C ARG A 712 4.55 13.62 -69.91
N ASP A 713 5.51 14.10 -70.68
CA ASP A 713 6.02 13.42 -71.87
C ASP A 713 7.25 12.50 -71.55
N GLY A 714 7.07 11.58 -70.61
CA GLY A 714 7.71 10.25 -70.58
C GLY A 714 9.19 10.07 -70.16
N ALA A 715 9.98 11.12 -69.96
CA ALA A 715 11.40 10.99 -69.60
C ALA A 715 11.60 10.63 -68.11
N THR A 716 11.89 9.36 -67.81
CA THR A 716 12.09 8.87 -66.42
C THR A 716 13.39 9.39 -65.78
N ILE A 717 13.30 10.53 -65.08
CA ILE A 717 14.43 11.09 -64.33
C ILE A 717 14.67 10.26 -63.06
N ARG A 718 15.74 9.45 -63.03
CA ARG A 718 16.28 8.90 -61.78
C ARG A 718 16.89 10.02 -60.94
N ALA A 719 16.22 10.41 -59.85
CA ALA A 719 16.74 11.35 -58.87
C ALA A 719 17.92 10.73 -58.09
N SER A 720 19.14 10.88 -58.61
CA SER A 720 20.37 10.47 -57.92
C SER A 720 20.57 11.30 -56.64
N SER A 721 20.20 10.74 -55.49
CA SER A 721 20.28 11.40 -54.18
C SER A 721 21.73 11.45 -53.65
N THR A 722 22.59 12.19 -54.33
CA THR A 722 23.94 12.56 -53.86
C THR A 722 23.96 13.88 -53.09
N ALA A 723 22.79 14.44 -52.77
CA ALA A 723 22.60 15.52 -51.80
C ALA A 723 21.57 15.06 -50.74
N PRO A 724 21.87 15.13 -49.44
CA PRO A 724 21.05 14.49 -48.41
C PRO A 724 19.72 15.24 -48.17
N VAL A 725 18.60 14.62 -48.56
CA VAL A 725 17.24 15.07 -48.24
C VAL A 725 17.04 14.99 -46.72
N ARG A 726 17.22 16.12 -46.02
CA ARG A 726 17.27 16.16 -44.56
C ARG A 726 15.89 16.28 -43.91
N ALA A 727 14.95 15.42 -44.30
CA ALA A 727 13.58 15.37 -43.79
C ALA A 727 13.09 13.91 -43.65
N ALA A 728 13.42 13.26 -42.53
CA ALA A 728 12.83 12.00 -42.10
C ALA A 728 12.40 12.09 -40.62
N PRO A 729 11.22 11.57 -40.23
CA PRO A 729 10.78 11.54 -38.84
C PRO A 729 11.49 10.45 -38.04
N VAL A 730 11.68 10.66 -36.73
CA VAL A 730 12.18 9.63 -35.81
C VAL A 730 11.03 9.11 -34.95
N THR A 731 10.50 7.95 -35.32
CA THR A 731 9.54 7.18 -34.50
C THR A 731 10.14 5.84 -34.11
N ARG A 732 10.37 5.68 -32.80
CA ARG A 732 10.67 4.46 -32.01
C ARG A 732 11.20 3.22 -32.74
N GLY A 733 12.42 2.83 -32.38
CA GLY A 733 12.91 1.45 -32.39
C GLY A 733 13.97 1.26 -31.30
N ALA A 734 13.94 0.11 -30.61
CA ALA A 734 14.91 -0.39 -29.62
C ALA A 734 15.41 0.57 -28.51
N VAL A 735 15.06 0.28 -27.25
CA VAL A 735 15.90 0.66 -26.10
C VAL A 735 17.10 -0.27 -26.08
N ILE A 736 18.29 0.23 -26.41
CA ILE A 736 19.54 -0.36 -25.92
C ILE A 736 19.75 0.21 -24.52
N ALA A 737 19.69 -0.64 -23.50
CA ALA A 737 19.99 -0.26 -22.12
C ALA A 737 21.45 0.23 -22.02
N PRO A 738 21.78 1.17 -21.12
CA PRO A 738 23.15 1.55 -20.88
C PRO A 738 23.93 0.32 -20.36
N THR A 739 24.86 -0.18 -21.16
CA THR A 739 25.85 -1.15 -20.70
C THR A 739 26.69 -0.50 -19.61
N THR A 740 26.42 -0.82 -18.35
CA THR A 740 27.37 -0.56 -17.26
C THR A 740 28.68 -1.27 -17.58
N PRO A 741 29.84 -0.64 -17.36
CA PRO A 741 31.12 -1.22 -17.73
C PRO A 741 31.39 -2.49 -16.91
N SER A 742 31.52 -3.62 -17.61
CA SER A 742 32.14 -4.81 -17.04
C SER A 742 33.66 -4.67 -17.08
N ASP A 743 34.22 -3.96 -16.09
CA ASP A 743 35.65 -4.01 -15.79
C ASP A 743 36.03 -5.42 -15.34
N THR A 744 36.27 -6.27 -16.34
CA THR A 744 36.75 -7.65 -16.17
C THR A 744 38.28 -7.65 -16.17
N LEU A 745 38.85 -7.19 -15.06
CA LEU A 745 40.26 -7.48 -14.75
C LEU A 745 40.47 -9.00 -14.69
N HIS A 746 41.58 -9.47 -15.26
CA HIS A 746 41.87 -10.91 -15.36
C HIS A 746 42.00 -11.60 -13.99
N PRO A 747 41.58 -12.87 -13.88
CA PRO A 747 41.66 -13.63 -12.63
C PRO A 747 43.11 -14.03 -12.31
N SER A 748 43.57 -13.79 -11.08
CA SER A 748 44.90 -14.23 -10.59
C SER A 748 45.01 -14.33 -9.07
N ALA A 749 44.09 -15.06 -8.42
CA ALA A 749 44.30 -15.70 -7.11
C ALA A 749 43.19 -16.74 -6.83
N PRO A 750 43.50 -17.93 -6.26
CA PRO A 750 42.47 -18.85 -5.79
C PRO A 750 41.82 -18.35 -4.49
N LEU A 751 40.54 -18.70 -4.30
CA LEU A 751 39.79 -18.39 -3.08
C LEU A 751 40.41 -19.07 -1.85
N ALA A 752 40.75 -18.29 -0.83
CA ALA A 752 40.85 -18.83 0.53
C ALA A 752 39.44 -19.19 1.02
N PRO A 753 39.22 -20.37 1.62
CA PRO A 753 37.90 -20.78 2.07
C PRO A 753 37.39 -19.86 3.19
N VAL A 754 36.19 -19.30 3.01
CA VAL A 754 35.52 -18.53 4.06
C VAL A 754 35.24 -19.47 5.24
N ARG A 755 35.89 -19.19 6.37
CA ARG A 755 35.72 -19.95 7.61
C ARG A 755 34.27 -19.79 8.08
N PRO A 756 33.52 -20.88 8.37
CA PRO A 756 32.20 -20.74 8.96
C PRO A 756 32.31 -20.02 10.31
N LEU A 757 31.35 -19.15 10.62
CA LEU A 757 31.28 -18.55 11.96
C LEU A 757 31.04 -19.66 13.00
N PRO A 758 31.64 -19.55 14.20
CA PRO A 758 31.50 -20.56 15.23
C PRO A 758 30.04 -20.65 15.70
N THR A 759 29.54 -21.87 15.86
CA THR A 759 28.24 -22.15 16.45
C THR A 759 28.24 -21.71 17.92
N ILE A 760 27.61 -20.58 18.22
CA ILE A 760 27.32 -20.19 19.60
C ILE A 760 26.25 -21.18 20.12
N PRO A 761 26.45 -21.82 21.29
CA PRO A 761 25.47 -22.77 21.81
C PRO A 761 24.13 -22.08 22.09
N SER A 762 23.06 -22.67 21.58
CA SER A 762 21.69 -22.19 21.79
C SER A 762 21.31 -22.32 23.27
N VAL A 763 21.22 -21.20 23.98
CA VAL A 763 20.53 -21.15 25.27
C VAL A 763 19.04 -21.44 25.01
N PRO A 764 18.40 -22.37 25.74
CA PRO A 764 17.01 -22.71 25.52
C PRO A 764 16.08 -21.61 26.04
N VAL A 765 15.79 -20.63 25.18
CA VAL A 765 14.65 -19.72 25.36
C VAL A 765 13.37 -20.55 25.22
N ARG A 766 12.45 -20.44 26.18
CA ARG A 766 11.14 -21.11 26.09
C ARG A 766 10.37 -20.59 24.87
N PRO A 767 9.61 -21.43 24.14
CA PRO A 767 8.64 -20.95 23.17
C PRO A 767 7.65 -19.99 23.82
N ILE A 768 7.38 -18.86 23.15
CA ILE A 768 6.24 -18.00 23.47
C ILE A 768 5.09 -18.50 22.60
N ASP A 769 4.37 -19.50 23.09
CA ASP A 769 3.28 -20.18 22.39
C ASP A 769 1.97 -19.36 22.37
N THR A 770 2.04 -18.09 21.92
CA THR A 770 0.94 -17.34 21.30
C THR A 770 1.48 -16.08 20.60
N LEU A 771 1.69 -16.16 19.29
CA LEU A 771 1.69 -14.97 18.44
C LEU A 771 0.26 -14.77 17.89
N PRO A 772 -0.38 -13.60 18.10
CA PRO A 772 -1.66 -13.33 17.46
C PRO A 772 -1.47 -13.23 15.93
N PRO A 773 -2.39 -13.78 15.11
CA PRO A 773 -2.24 -13.73 13.66
C PRO A 773 -2.42 -12.30 13.16
N VAL A 774 -1.41 -11.77 12.47
CA VAL A 774 -1.48 -10.48 11.76
C VAL A 774 -2.62 -10.55 10.74
N ARG A 775 -3.71 -9.82 10.99
CA ARG A 775 -4.82 -9.69 10.05
C ARG A 775 -4.38 -8.81 8.86
N PRO A 776 -4.38 -9.29 7.61
CA PRO A 776 -4.30 -8.43 6.45
C PRO A 776 -5.62 -7.65 6.31
N THR A 777 -5.59 -6.33 6.44
CA THR A 777 -6.78 -5.48 6.31
C THR A 777 -7.31 -5.47 4.87
N PRO A 778 -8.58 -5.86 4.60
CA PRO A 778 -9.13 -5.90 3.25
C PRO A 778 -9.57 -4.51 2.77
N THR A 779 -8.65 -3.70 2.25
CA THR A 779 -8.96 -2.37 1.68
C THR A 779 -9.53 -2.46 0.27
N THR A 780 -10.83 -2.78 0.16
CA THR A 780 -11.59 -2.69 -1.10
C THR A 780 -12.41 -1.39 -1.13
N PRO A 781 -12.12 -0.42 -2.02
CA PRO A 781 -12.92 0.79 -2.15
C PRO A 781 -14.22 0.51 -2.93
N THR A 782 -15.37 0.67 -2.27
CA THR A 782 -16.69 0.45 -2.89
C THR A 782 -17.08 1.60 -3.82
N VAL A 783 -17.32 1.30 -5.10
CA VAL A 783 -17.89 2.24 -6.08
C VAL A 783 -19.40 1.99 -6.20
N PRO A 784 -20.28 3.01 -6.15
CA PRO A 784 -21.72 2.82 -6.25
C PRO A 784 -22.15 2.38 -7.66
N THR A 785 -22.94 1.31 -7.72
CA THR A 785 -23.41 0.71 -8.99
C THR A 785 -24.74 1.35 -9.43
N VAL A 786 -24.80 1.84 -10.67
CA VAL A 786 -26.07 2.19 -11.34
C VAL A 786 -26.43 1.05 -12.29
N PRO A 787 -27.66 0.50 -12.24
CA PRO A 787 -28.02 -0.65 -13.06
C PRO A 787 -28.30 -0.26 -14.51
N VAL A 788 -27.79 -1.04 -15.45
CA VAL A 788 -28.25 -1.09 -16.85
C VAL A 788 -28.75 -2.52 -17.10
N THR A 789 -30.00 -2.67 -17.54
CA THR A 789 -30.60 -3.97 -17.84
C THR A 789 -30.06 -4.54 -19.14
N PRO A 790 -29.82 -5.87 -19.22
CA PRO A 790 -29.28 -6.51 -20.41
C PRO A 790 -30.35 -6.83 -21.46
N SER A 791 -29.90 -7.06 -22.68
CA SER A 791 -30.56 -7.93 -23.64
C SER A 791 -29.50 -8.57 -24.54
N ASP A 792 -29.16 -9.83 -24.22
CA ASP A 792 -29.26 -10.99 -25.09
C ASP A 792 -28.79 -10.86 -26.57
N THR A 793 -27.98 -11.78 -27.13
CA THR A 793 -27.66 -13.15 -26.67
C THR A 793 -26.39 -13.77 -27.31
N VAL A 794 -25.88 -14.83 -26.66
CA VAL A 794 -25.01 -15.94 -27.16
C VAL A 794 -23.50 -15.68 -27.42
N THR A 795 -22.70 -16.50 -26.73
CA THR A 795 -21.24 -16.80 -26.81
C THR A 795 -21.06 -18.34 -26.98
N PRO A 796 -19.85 -19.00 -26.96
CA PRO A 796 -18.44 -18.57 -26.82
C PRO A 796 -17.60 -18.94 -28.09
N THR A 797 -16.35 -19.45 -28.18
CA THR A 797 -15.31 -20.06 -27.28
C THR A 797 -13.96 -20.07 -28.07
N GLU A 798 -12.73 -19.90 -27.54
CA GLU A 798 -12.28 -19.39 -26.23
C GLU A 798 -10.80 -18.83 -26.22
N PRO A 799 -9.69 -19.58 -26.43
CA PRO A 799 -8.32 -19.12 -26.07
C PRO A 799 -7.23 -19.31 -27.16
N PRO A 800 -5.90 -19.04 -26.93
CA PRO A 800 -5.24 -18.33 -25.82
C PRO A 800 -4.29 -17.15 -26.19
N VAL A 801 -4.23 -16.14 -25.30
CA VAL A 801 -3.06 -15.28 -24.90
C VAL A 801 -2.24 -14.48 -25.95
N ASP A 802 -2.41 -13.15 -25.92
CA ASP A 802 -1.46 -12.00 -26.05
C ASP A 802 -0.22 -12.04 -26.99
N PRO A 803 0.10 -10.93 -27.73
CA PRO A 803 0.35 -9.60 -27.12
C PRO A 803 0.03 -8.31 -27.94
N LEU A 804 0.21 -7.14 -27.29
CA LEU A 804 0.29 -5.77 -27.86
C LEU A 804 1.43 -5.61 -28.92
N PRO A 805 1.38 -4.68 -29.92
CA PRO A 805 0.99 -3.26 -29.74
C PRO A 805 0.26 -2.50 -30.91
N ASN A 806 -0.11 -1.25 -30.63
CA ASN A 806 -0.89 -0.27 -31.45
C ASN A 806 -0.08 0.44 -32.57
N PRO A 807 -0.67 1.37 -33.38
CA PRO A 807 -1.80 1.27 -34.34
C PRO A 807 -1.39 1.87 -35.74
N PRO A 808 -2.29 2.06 -36.75
CA PRO A 808 -3.14 3.27 -36.81
C PRO A 808 -4.56 3.04 -37.39
N GLY A 809 -5.48 4.00 -37.19
CA GLY A 809 -6.90 3.85 -37.54
C GLY A 809 -7.34 4.44 -38.89
N SER A 810 -8.56 4.09 -39.32
CA SER A 810 -9.29 4.63 -40.47
C SER A 810 -10.32 5.70 -40.06
N ILE A 811 -10.54 6.72 -40.89
CA ILE A 811 -11.64 7.69 -40.75
C ILE A 811 -12.46 7.75 -42.05
N THR A 812 -13.78 7.66 -41.90
CA THR A 812 -14.84 7.94 -42.90
C THR A 812 -15.42 9.33 -42.64
N LEU A 813 -15.88 10.15 -43.58
CA LEU A 813 -16.14 10.09 -45.04
C LEU A 813 -15.91 11.57 -45.57
N PRO A 814 -16.29 12.05 -46.78
CA PRO A 814 -17.08 11.46 -47.88
C PRO A 814 -16.46 11.61 -49.29
N ALA A 815 -17.23 11.24 -50.31
CA ALA A 815 -17.15 11.70 -51.70
C ALA A 815 -18.61 11.76 -52.26
N VAL A 816 -18.97 12.37 -53.40
CA VAL A 816 -18.26 12.97 -54.55
C VAL A 816 -19.05 14.20 -55.02
N LEU A 817 -18.42 15.24 -55.57
CA LEU A 817 -19.11 16.25 -56.39
C LEU A 817 -18.86 15.98 -57.89
N ARG A 818 -19.91 15.55 -58.60
CA ARG A 818 -19.88 15.23 -60.05
C ARG A 818 -20.45 16.36 -60.94
N ASP A 819 -20.48 17.60 -60.44
CA ASP A 819 -21.10 18.72 -61.18
C ASP A 819 -20.20 19.23 -62.33
N SER A 820 -20.62 18.96 -63.56
CA SER A 820 -20.00 19.49 -64.78
C SER A 820 -19.99 21.03 -64.81
N ALA A 821 -21.02 21.69 -64.30
CA ALA A 821 -21.14 23.15 -64.37
C ALA A 821 -20.10 23.88 -63.50
N THR A 822 -19.57 23.22 -62.46
CA THR A 822 -18.46 23.73 -61.66
C THR A 822 -17.11 23.59 -62.39
N ILE A 823 -16.93 22.56 -63.21
CA ILE A 823 -15.70 22.38 -64.01
C ILE A 823 -15.66 23.39 -65.17
N THR A 824 -16.78 23.59 -65.88
CA THR A 824 -16.85 24.58 -66.99
C THR A 824 -16.57 25.99 -66.48
N ARG A 825 -17.19 26.42 -65.37
CA ARG A 825 -16.93 27.74 -64.76
C ARG A 825 -15.47 27.95 -64.36
N LEU A 826 -14.75 26.90 -63.95
CA LEU A 826 -13.32 26.99 -63.64
C LEU A 826 -12.49 27.23 -64.91
N GLN A 827 -12.84 26.53 -66.00
CA GLN A 827 -12.18 26.65 -67.30
C GLN A 827 -12.41 28.03 -67.93
N ASP A 828 -13.64 28.55 -67.86
CA ASP A 828 -13.99 29.88 -68.37
C ASP A 828 -13.24 30.98 -67.60
N ALA A 829 -13.21 30.92 -66.27
CA ALA A 829 -12.49 31.89 -65.43
C ALA A 829 -10.96 31.88 -65.66
N LEU A 830 -10.37 30.71 -65.95
CA LEU A 830 -8.95 30.61 -66.32
C LEU A 830 -8.66 31.22 -67.71
N LEU A 831 -9.63 31.15 -68.63
CA LEU A 831 -9.52 31.77 -69.96
C LEU A 831 -9.69 33.29 -69.92
N GLU A 832 -10.53 33.84 -69.04
CA GLU A 832 -10.64 35.30 -68.83
C GLU A 832 -9.36 35.92 -68.24
N VAL A 833 -8.66 35.22 -67.34
CA VAL A 833 -7.48 35.76 -66.63
C VAL A 833 -6.18 35.66 -67.46
N ALA A 834 -6.10 34.69 -68.39
CA ALA A 834 -4.89 34.43 -69.19
C ALA A 834 -4.26 35.65 -69.91
N PRO A 835 -5.01 36.67 -70.41
CA PRO A 835 -4.42 37.82 -71.10
C PRO A 835 -3.70 38.84 -70.19
N ALA A 836 -3.85 38.77 -68.86
CA ALA A 836 -3.49 39.85 -67.93
C ALA A 836 -2.41 39.45 -66.90
N GLY A 837 -1.18 39.14 -67.36
CA GLY A 837 -0.19 38.41 -66.54
C GLY A 837 1.28 38.86 -66.53
N THR A 838 1.70 39.97 -67.15
CA THR A 838 3.11 40.41 -67.10
C THR A 838 3.47 41.13 -65.78
N LEU A 839 4.11 40.42 -64.85
CA LEU A 839 4.45 40.95 -63.53
C LEU A 839 5.72 41.82 -63.48
N GLY A 840 5.51 43.13 -63.58
CA GLY A 840 6.11 44.16 -62.71
C GLY A 840 7.62 44.20 -62.48
N THR A 841 8.32 45.08 -63.21
CA THR A 841 9.68 45.52 -62.87
C THR A 841 9.66 46.79 -62.01
N THR A 842 9.87 46.66 -60.69
CA THR A 842 10.06 47.82 -59.79
C THR A 842 11.19 47.52 -58.79
N PRO A 843 12.25 48.34 -58.69
CA PRO A 843 13.38 48.05 -57.81
C PRO A 843 13.04 48.34 -56.34
N VAL A 844 12.92 47.28 -55.54
CA VAL A 844 12.79 47.37 -54.07
C VAL A 844 14.14 47.78 -53.47
N GLN A 845 14.19 48.86 -52.68
CA GLN A 845 15.37 49.14 -51.86
C GLN A 845 15.36 48.28 -50.59
N PRO A 846 16.42 47.51 -50.30
CA PRO A 846 16.50 46.70 -49.09
C PRO A 846 16.78 47.58 -47.86
N VAL A 847 15.86 47.55 -46.88
CA VAL A 847 16.04 48.16 -45.57
C VAL A 847 16.58 47.09 -44.60
N LEU A 848 17.65 47.40 -43.87
CA LEU A 848 18.20 46.47 -42.87
C LEU A 848 17.32 46.45 -41.61
N VAL A 849 16.85 45.25 -41.23
CA VAL A 849 16.04 45.02 -40.04
C VAL A 849 16.94 44.42 -38.94
N PRO A 850 17.16 45.12 -37.80
CA PRO A 850 18.07 44.66 -36.75
C PRO A 850 17.47 43.50 -35.93
N PHE A 851 18.34 42.66 -35.37
CA PHE A 851 17.99 41.51 -34.54
C PHE A 851 18.47 41.68 -33.10
N ALA A 852 17.55 41.57 -32.13
CA ALA A 852 17.81 41.79 -30.71
C ALA A 852 18.57 40.62 -30.04
N LEU A 853 19.85 40.46 -30.38
CA LEU A 853 20.75 39.39 -29.92
C LEU A 853 20.74 39.19 -28.38
N ALA A 854 20.68 40.28 -27.61
CA ALA A 854 20.62 40.22 -26.15
C ALA A 854 19.32 39.58 -25.64
N THR A 855 18.17 39.99 -26.20
CA THR A 855 16.83 39.45 -25.88
C THR A 855 16.69 37.99 -26.31
N ALA A 856 17.29 37.62 -27.45
CA ALA A 856 17.38 36.24 -27.89
C ALA A 856 18.22 35.39 -26.91
N ALA A 857 19.36 35.92 -26.43
CA ALA A 857 20.22 35.23 -25.46
C ALA A 857 19.56 35.07 -24.08
N THR A 858 18.88 36.08 -23.53
CA THR A 858 18.15 35.95 -22.25
C THR A 858 17.00 34.96 -22.38
N THR A 859 16.25 34.99 -23.49
CA THR A 859 15.21 34.00 -23.81
C THR A 859 15.78 32.59 -23.85
N VAL A 860 16.89 32.37 -24.58
CA VAL A 860 17.58 31.08 -24.64
C VAL A 860 18.06 30.61 -23.27
N LEU A 861 18.68 31.48 -22.46
CA LEU A 861 19.14 31.09 -21.12
C LEU A 861 17.97 30.68 -20.23
N ALA A 862 16.89 31.48 -20.19
CA ALA A 862 15.70 31.17 -19.40
C ALA A 862 15.04 29.85 -19.82
N ARG A 863 14.90 29.58 -21.13
CA ARG A 863 14.30 28.34 -21.65
C ARG A 863 15.22 27.11 -21.54
N THR A 864 16.52 27.28 -21.30
CA THR A 864 17.48 26.19 -21.09
C THR A 864 17.82 25.91 -19.62
N GLN A 865 17.31 26.70 -18.66
CA GLN A 865 17.49 26.45 -17.23
C GLN A 865 16.89 25.10 -16.82
N PRO A 866 17.67 24.16 -16.22
CA PRO A 866 17.19 22.82 -15.88
C PRO A 866 15.99 22.79 -14.94
N ARG A 867 15.95 23.68 -13.93
CA ARG A 867 14.80 23.79 -13.01
C ARG A 867 13.49 24.20 -13.72
N THR A 868 13.58 24.79 -14.92
CA THR A 868 12.43 25.27 -15.69
C THR A 868 12.00 24.28 -16.78
N TRP A 869 12.96 23.67 -17.50
CA TRP A 869 12.62 22.76 -18.59
C TRP A 869 12.39 21.32 -18.16
N VAL A 870 13.04 20.82 -17.09
CA VAL A 870 12.86 19.41 -16.67
C VAL A 870 11.43 19.13 -16.19
N PRO A 871 10.80 19.96 -15.32
CA PRO A 871 9.39 19.76 -14.96
C PRO A 871 8.47 19.83 -16.18
N LYS A 872 8.62 20.86 -17.03
CA LYS A 872 7.82 21.01 -18.26
C LYS A 872 8.03 19.90 -19.29
N ARG A 873 9.19 19.22 -19.25
CA ARG A 873 9.44 18.04 -20.09
C ARG A 873 8.77 16.80 -19.52
N LEU A 874 8.81 16.60 -18.20
CA LEU A 874 8.10 15.51 -17.52
C LEU A 874 6.59 15.62 -17.73
N ASP A 875 6.05 16.83 -17.59
CA ASP A 875 4.65 17.20 -17.83
C ASP A 875 4.21 16.98 -19.30
N SER A 876 5.12 17.16 -20.26
CA SER A 876 4.87 16.81 -21.68
C SER A 876 4.96 15.31 -22.01
N VAL A 877 5.11 14.45 -21.00
CA VAL A 877 5.24 12.99 -21.11
C VAL A 877 4.24 12.27 -20.19
N LEU A 878 3.94 12.83 -19.02
CA LEU A 878 2.89 12.36 -18.11
C LEU A 878 1.57 13.04 -18.46
N LEU A 879 0.69 12.28 -19.13
CA LEU A 879 -0.68 12.68 -19.43
C LEU A 879 -1.66 11.75 -18.69
N ALA A 880 -2.71 12.31 -18.11
CA ALA A 880 -3.85 11.60 -17.55
C ALA A 880 -5.12 12.20 -18.17
N ASP A 881 -6.00 11.37 -18.73
CA ASP A 881 -7.24 11.79 -19.41
C ASP A 881 -7.04 12.92 -20.43
N GLY A 882 -5.92 12.84 -21.19
CA GLY A 882 -5.49 13.84 -22.17
C GLY A 882 -4.89 15.13 -21.57
N SER A 883 -5.06 15.34 -20.26
CA SER A 883 -4.57 16.50 -19.51
C SER A 883 -3.15 16.31 -19.00
N ARG A 884 -2.46 17.42 -18.70
CA ARG A 884 -1.07 17.43 -18.24
C ARG A 884 -0.99 17.27 -16.73
N VAL A 885 -0.24 16.28 -16.26
CA VAL A 885 -0.33 15.80 -14.87
C VAL A 885 0.28 16.76 -13.83
N LEU A 886 1.22 17.63 -14.19
CA LEU A 886 1.81 18.61 -13.27
C LEU A 886 1.14 19.98 -13.37
N ASP A 887 0.68 20.38 -14.57
CA ASP A 887 -0.13 21.60 -14.78
C ASP A 887 -1.58 21.42 -14.26
N THR A 888 -2.14 20.21 -14.27
CA THR A 888 -3.51 19.89 -13.84
C THR A 888 -3.63 18.43 -13.38
N PRO A 889 -3.20 18.09 -12.14
CA PRO A 889 -3.36 16.74 -11.61
C PRO A 889 -4.84 16.36 -11.44
N PRO A 890 -5.26 15.12 -11.75
CA PRO A 890 -6.59 14.62 -11.39
C PRO A 890 -6.73 14.45 -9.88
N ASP A 891 -7.95 14.52 -9.35
CA ASP A 891 -8.25 14.48 -7.90
C ASP A 891 -7.69 13.24 -7.17
N THR A 892 -7.40 12.17 -7.91
CA THR A 892 -6.82 10.91 -7.41
C THR A 892 -5.29 10.95 -7.25
N LEU A 893 -4.59 12.01 -7.70
CA LEU A 893 -3.13 12.05 -7.79
C LEU A 893 -2.53 13.32 -7.14
N VAL A 894 -2.11 13.23 -5.89
CA VAL A 894 -1.40 14.32 -5.21
C VAL A 894 0.06 14.40 -5.67
N VAL A 895 0.36 15.35 -6.56
CA VAL A 895 1.73 15.70 -6.95
C VAL A 895 2.35 16.62 -5.90
N THR A 896 3.24 16.11 -5.05
CA THR A 896 4.00 16.94 -4.10
C THR A 896 4.95 17.91 -4.82
N PRO A 897 4.91 19.23 -4.53
CA PRO A 897 5.71 20.23 -5.25
C PRO A 897 7.20 20.25 -4.88
N SER A 898 7.64 19.47 -3.88
CA SER A 898 9.02 19.37 -3.45
C SER A 898 9.69 18.07 -3.92
N THR A 899 10.93 18.16 -4.40
CA THR A 899 11.79 16.98 -4.64
C THR A 899 12.63 16.66 -3.39
N ASP A 900 12.05 16.82 -2.20
CA ASP A 900 12.74 16.62 -0.93
C ASP A 900 12.49 15.21 -0.35
N ARG A 901 13.18 14.84 0.74
CA ARG A 901 13.00 13.52 1.36
C ARG A 901 11.55 13.36 1.86
N VAL A 902 10.87 12.30 1.44
CA VAL A 902 9.62 11.86 2.07
C VAL A 902 9.96 11.41 3.49
N LEU A 903 9.42 12.12 4.47
CA LEU A 903 9.55 11.79 5.88
C LEU A 903 8.32 11.00 6.36
N ALA A 904 8.54 10.10 7.31
CA ALA A 904 7.57 9.14 7.81
C ALA A 904 7.89 8.72 9.25
N TYR A 905 6.89 8.16 9.93
CA TYR A 905 7.03 7.47 11.20
C TYR A 905 6.33 6.10 11.07
N PRO A 906 6.79 5.07 11.81
CA PRO A 906 6.10 3.78 11.86
C PRO A 906 4.86 3.88 12.77
N GLU A 907 3.84 3.05 12.55
CA GLU A 907 2.68 2.93 13.43
C GLU A 907 2.77 1.58 14.16
N LEU A 908 2.82 1.62 15.51
CA LEU A 908 3.12 0.49 16.38
C LEU A 908 1.93 0.24 17.31
N ASP A 909 0.96 -0.50 16.80
CA ASP A 909 -0.33 -0.79 17.43
C ASP A 909 -0.22 -1.89 18.51
N VAL A 910 0.69 -1.69 19.46
CA VAL A 910 0.95 -2.60 20.60
C VAL A 910 0.48 -1.98 21.91
N PRO A 911 -0.17 -2.75 22.81
CA PRO A 911 -0.65 -2.25 24.10
C PRO A 911 0.51 -2.04 25.08
N VAL A 912 0.89 -0.78 25.32
CA VAL A 912 2.06 -0.44 26.15
C VAL A 912 1.92 -0.87 27.62
N TYR A 913 0.71 -1.12 28.13
CA TYR A 913 0.51 -1.62 29.51
C TYR A 913 1.25 -2.94 29.77
N GLU A 914 1.36 -3.84 28.78
CA GLU A 914 1.98 -5.17 28.93
C GLU A 914 3.48 -5.04 29.18
N TYR A 915 4.14 -4.13 28.47
CA TYR A 915 5.56 -3.84 28.63
C TYR A 915 5.87 -3.18 29.99
N LEU A 916 4.96 -2.34 30.51
CA LEU A 916 5.08 -1.78 31.85
C LEU A 916 4.85 -2.86 32.94
N ALA A 917 3.83 -3.71 32.77
CA ALA A 917 3.54 -4.81 33.69
C ALA A 917 4.68 -5.84 33.77
N GLN A 918 5.36 -6.10 32.65
CA GLN A 918 6.57 -6.94 32.60
C GLN A 918 7.84 -6.25 33.11
N LEU A 919 7.90 -4.91 33.05
CA LEU A 919 9.04 -4.12 33.54
C LEU A 919 9.00 -3.98 35.08
N ASP A 920 7.87 -3.50 35.62
CA ASP A 920 7.68 -3.26 37.05
C ASP A 920 6.18 -3.15 37.39
N GLN A 921 5.60 -4.23 37.92
CA GLN A 921 4.20 -4.26 38.35
C GLN A 921 3.88 -3.22 39.44
N GLN A 922 4.85 -2.84 40.28
CA GLN A 922 4.64 -1.83 41.32
C GLN A 922 4.60 -0.41 40.74
N ARG A 923 5.00 -0.19 39.48
CA ARG A 923 4.83 1.09 38.77
C ARG A 923 3.56 1.13 37.94
N PHE A 924 3.08 -0.02 37.48
CA PHE A 924 1.74 -0.14 36.89
C PHE A 924 0.66 0.11 37.96
N LEU A 925 0.75 -0.59 39.10
CA LEU A 925 -0.17 -0.49 40.24
C LEU A 925 0.63 -0.52 41.55
N PRO A 926 1.08 0.64 42.07
CA PRO A 926 1.73 0.71 43.37
C PRO A 926 0.86 0.07 44.47
N GLY A 927 1.44 -0.79 45.30
CA GLY A 927 0.68 -1.55 46.29
C GLY A 927 -0.05 -2.80 45.76
N VAL A 928 0.15 -3.20 44.49
CA VAL A 928 -0.38 -4.48 43.93
C VAL A 928 -0.14 -5.69 44.87
N GLY A 929 1.03 -5.75 45.51
CA GLY A 929 1.39 -6.83 46.43
C GLY A 929 0.52 -6.93 47.71
N SER A 930 -0.15 -5.85 48.12
CA SER A 930 -1.04 -5.84 49.29
C SER A 930 -2.51 -6.12 48.96
N ILE A 931 -2.87 -6.36 47.69
CA ILE A 931 -4.20 -6.84 47.31
C ILE A 931 -4.37 -8.29 47.83
N PRO A 932 -5.36 -8.60 48.69
CA PRO A 932 -5.54 -9.96 49.21
C PRO A 932 -5.88 -10.98 48.11
N PRO A 933 -5.49 -12.26 48.27
CA PRO A 933 -5.93 -13.34 47.39
C PRO A 933 -7.45 -13.58 47.52
N ASP A 934 -8.06 -14.09 46.47
CA ASP A 934 -9.51 -14.25 46.32
C ASP A 934 -10.30 -12.96 46.64
N SER A 935 -9.97 -11.86 45.93
CA SER A 935 -10.61 -10.55 46.08
C SER A 935 -11.15 -9.98 44.76
N ILE A 936 -12.18 -9.13 44.89
CA ILE A 936 -12.77 -8.32 43.83
C ILE A 936 -12.88 -6.87 44.33
N MET A 937 -12.43 -5.90 43.54
CA MET A 937 -12.39 -4.47 43.89
C MET A 937 -12.52 -3.55 42.67
N LEU A 938 -12.79 -2.26 42.90
CA LEU A 938 -12.83 -1.23 41.85
C LEU A 938 -11.66 -0.25 42.00
N LEU A 939 -11.01 0.05 40.87
CA LEU A 939 -10.00 1.10 40.71
C LEU A 939 -10.43 2.08 39.61
N GLU A 940 -9.73 3.22 39.53
CA GLU A 940 -9.81 4.21 38.47
C GLU A 940 -8.55 4.12 37.59
N THR A 941 -8.69 4.26 36.26
CA THR A 941 -7.54 4.50 35.38
C THR A 941 -6.94 5.89 35.61
N ASN A 942 -5.65 6.05 35.31
CA ASN A 942 -4.97 7.34 35.41
C ASN A 942 -4.53 7.89 34.03
N PRO A 943 -5.41 8.63 33.33
CA PRO A 943 -5.08 9.34 32.09
C PRO A 943 -3.83 10.23 32.16
N ARG A 944 -3.55 10.87 33.31
CA ARG A 944 -2.37 11.74 33.48
C ARG A 944 -1.06 10.94 33.40
N PHE A 945 -1.01 9.77 34.04
CA PHE A 945 0.12 8.85 33.97
C PHE A 945 0.24 8.23 32.58
N THR A 946 -0.86 7.74 32.01
CA THR A 946 -0.92 7.12 30.68
C THR A 946 -0.41 8.06 29.60
N GLU A 947 -0.90 9.30 29.56
CA GLU A 947 -0.50 10.32 28.59
C GLU A 947 0.98 10.67 28.76
N ALA A 948 1.46 10.84 30.00
CA ALA A 948 2.87 11.15 30.28
C ALA A 948 3.83 10.03 29.85
N LEU A 949 3.48 8.77 30.14
CA LEU A 949 4.26 7.60 29.75
C LEU A 949 4.35 7.48 28.23
N LEU A 950 3.21 7.59 27.52
CA LEU A 950 3.20 7.59 26.06
C LEU A 950 3.99 8.77 25.48
N LEU A 951 3.92 9.97 26.07
CA LEU A 951 4.72 11.14 25.65
C LEU A 951 6.23 10.89 25.78
N GLY A 952 6.66 10.22 26.86
CA GLY A 952 8.05 9.81 27.06
C GLY A 952 8.53 8.75 26.06
N LEU A 953 7.78 7.65 25.95
CA LEU A 953 8.02 6.55 25.00
C LEU A 953 8.11 7.04 23.55
N ASN A 954 7.18 7.88 23.11
CA ASN A 954 7.22 8.48 21.78
C ASN A 954 8.38 9.48 21.60
N THR A 955 8.86 10.12 22.68
CA THR A 955 10.03 11.01 22.58
C THR A 955 11.31 10.21 22.33
N GLU A 956 11.54 9.12 23.07
CA GLU A 956 12.74 8.31 22.92
C GLU A 956 12.72 7.50 21.62
N MET A 957 11.58 6.91 21.23
CA MET A 957 11.44 6.19 19.95
C MET A 957 11.75 7.08 18.75
N ASN A 958 11.30 8.35 18.77
CA ASN A 958 11.63 9.30 17.70
C ASN A 958 13.11 9.72 17.69
N ARG A 959 13.85 9.55 18.81
CA ARG A 959 15.31 9.73 18.86
C ARG A 959 16.04 8.53 18.31
N GLU A 960 15.65 7.31 18.70
CA GLU A 960 16.26 6.09 18.20
C GLU A 960 16.03 5.89 16.69
N LEU A 961 14.81 6.20 16.20
CA LEU A 961 14.53 6.28 14.76
C LEU A 961 15.50 7.23 14.04
N LEU A 962 15.75 8.44 14.58
CA LEU A 962 16.69 9.37 13.96
C LEU A 962 18.14 8.86 14.04
N PHE A 963 18.56 8.30 15.18
CA PHE A 963 19.90 7.75 15.40
C PHE A 963 20.21 6.59 14.46
N ARG A 964 19.25 5.69 14.24
CA ARG A 964 19.32 4.58 13.28
C ARG A 964 19.14 5.03 11.80
N GLY A 965 18.97 6.33 11.54
CA GLY A 965 18.92 6.91 10.18
C GLY A 965 17.57 6.82 9.45
N PHE A 966 16.50 6.46 10.18
CA PHE A 966 15.13 6.38 9.67
C PHE A 966 14.69 7.72 9.06
N PRO A 967 13.80 7.76 8.05
CA PRO A 967 13.28 8.99 7.46
C PRO A 967 12.30 9.76 8.38
N THR A 968 12.58 9.97 9.66
CA THR A 968 11.67 10.71 10.58
C THR A 968 11.96 12.21 10.64
N ASP A 969 10.93 13.02 10.93
CA ASP A 969 11.04 14.43 11.35
C ASP A 969 10.98 14.60 12.88
N GLN A 970 10.93 13.48 13.61
CA GLN A 970 10.75 13.35 15.06
C GLN A 970 9.38 13.79 15.61
N ARG A 971 8.37 14.06 14.76
CA ARG A 971 7.02 14.53 15.15
C ARG A 971 5.92 13.48 15.01
N GLY A 972 6.30 12.28 14.58
CA GLY A 972 5.44 11.11 14.54
C GLY A 972 5.03 10.62 15.92
N THR A 973 3.98 9.83 15.99
CA THR A 973 3.53 9.18 17.24
C THR A 973 3.40 7.68 16.99
N PRO A 974 4.52 6.92 16.99
CA PRO A 974 4.46 5.47 16.79
C PRO A 974 3.58 4.71 17.78
N PHE A 975 3.63 5.08 19.07
CA PHE A 975 2.89 4.40 20.12
C PHE A 975 1.65 5.20 20.50
N ARG A 976 0.46 4.66 20.22
CA ARG A 976 -0.83 5.33 20.46
C ARG A 976 -1.77 4.56 21.39
N HIS A 977 -1.40 3.34 21.76
CA HIS A 977 -2.18 2.42 22.57
C HIS A 977 -1.43 2.13 23.87
N PHE A 978 -2.01 2.51 25.00
CA PHE A 978 -1.60 2.02 26.30
C PHE A 978 -2.43 0.79 26.66
N TRP A 979 -3.76 0.86 26.55
CA TRP A 979 -4.65 -0.26 26.80
C TRP A 979 -4.97 -1.06 25.52
N ALA A 980 -5.29 -2.34 25.69
CA ALA A 980 -5.85 -3.17 24.63
C ALA A 980 -7.37 -2.92 24.51
N TRP A 981 -7.75 -1.86 23.78
CA TRP A 981 -9.15 -1.49 23.59
C TRP A 981 -9.91 -2.49 22.70
N SER A 982 -11.12 -2.88 23.11
CA SER A 982 -11.93 -3.90 22.43
C SER A 982 -12.49 -3.48 21.06
N ASP A 983 -12.42 -2.18 20.74
CA ASP A 983 -12.74 -1.62 19.41
C ASP A 983 -11.50 -1.33 18.55
N GLY A 984 -10.28 -1.64 19.04
CA GLY A 984 -9.03 -1.29 18.38
C GLY A 984 -8.70 0.21 18.41
N GLY A 985 -9.42 1.01 19.21
CA GLY A 985 -9.19 2.43 19.36
C GLY A 985 -7.84 2.76 20.02
N ALA A 986 -7.30 3.93 19.68
CA ALA A 986 -6.12 4.50 20.33
C ALA A 986 -6.49 5.27 21.61
N ASP A 987 -5.61 5.22 22.61
CA ASP A 987 -5.71 6.06 23.81
C ASP A 987 -5.54 7.54 23.48
N ILE A 988 -4.60 7.86 22.58
CA ILE A 988 -4.24 9.25 22.23
C ILE A 988 -4.35 9.57 20.74
N ALA A 989 -4.67 10.82 20.44
CA ALA A 989 -4.44 11.42 19.14
C ALA A 989 -2.93 11.53 18.83
N PRO A 990 -2.51 11.77 17.57
CA PRO A 990 -1.12 12.10 17.27
C PRO A 990 -0.68 13.36 18.05
N ILE A 991 0.41 13.27 18.81
CA ILE A 991 0.82 14.29 19.81
C ILE A 991 0.97 15.68 19.18
N HIS A 992 1.43 15.74 17.92
CA HIS A 992 1.56 16.99 17.17
C HIS A 992 0.24 17.72 16.86
N ARG A 993 -0.91 17.19 17.33
CA ARG A 993 -2.27 17.76 17.21
C ARG A 993 -2.94 18.06 18.55
N PHE A 994 -2.29 17.80 19.70
CA PHE A 994 -2.84 18.13 21.02
C PHE A 994 -3.08 19.64 21.13
N ALA A 995 -4.24 20.07 21.65
CA ALA A 995 -4.54 21.50 21.71
C ALA A 995 -3.64 22.21 22.75
N PRO A 996 -3.11 23.41 22.46
CA PRO A 996 -2.24 24.13 23.40
C PRO A 996 -2.88 24.43 24.77
N THR A 997 -4.21 24.52 24.81
CA THR A 997 -5.01 24.79 26.02
C THR A 997 -5.36 23.52 26.82
N GLN A 998 -5.16 22.31 26.27
CA GLN A 998 -5.43 21.07 26.99
C GLN A 998 -4.30 20.78 27.99
N ALA A 999 -4.71 20.52 29.23
CA ALA A 999 -3.84 20.06 30.31
C ALA A 999 -3.44 18.59 30.14
N LEU A 1000 -2.42 18.15 30.86
CA LEU A 1000 -1.96 16.75 30.82
C LEU A 1000 -3.04 15.80 31.37
N GLY A 1001 -3.28 14.71 30.64
CA GLY A 1001 -4.34 13.73 30.91
C GLY A 1001 -5.71 14.13 30.34
N ALA A 1002 -5.80 15.21 29.57
CA ALA A 1002 -7.03 15.64 28.90
C ALA A 1002 -7.03 15.41 27.38
N ASN A 1003 -5.97 14.79 26.84
CA ASN A 1003 -5.86 14.40 25.42
C ASN A 1003 -6.12 12.90 25.20
N SER A 1004 -6.36 12.16 26.29
CA SER A 1004 -6.55 10.70 26.33
C SER A 1004 -8.04 10.30 26.36
N ARG A 1005 -8.35 9.09 25.88
CA ARG A 1005 -9.69 8.48 25.96
C ARG A 1005 -10.19 8.43 27.43
N GLY A 1006 -11.46 8.76 27.64
CA GLY A 1006 -12.06 8.95 28.97
C GLY A 1006 -11.88 10.37 29.56
N GLY A 1007 -10.99 11.19 29.02
CA GLY A 1007 -10.73 12.54 29.55
C GLY A 1007 -10.02 12.51 30.91
N ARG A 1008 -10.12 13.59 31.70
CA ARG A 1008 -9.23 13.83 32.86
C ARG A 1008 -9.66 13.14 34.18
N GLY A 1009 -10.79 12.44 34.19
CA GLY A 1009 -11.40 11.80 35.36
C GLY A 1009 -11.44 10.27 35.31
N GLY A 1010 -10.64 9.67 34.42
CA GLY A 1010 -10.48 8.22 34.34
C GLY A 1010 -11.71 7.44 33.86
N GLN A 1011 -11.58 6.13 33.96
CA GLN A 1011 -12.61 5.13 33.75
C GLN A 1011 -12.49 4.07 34.86
N ILE A 1012 -13.60 3.48 35.27
CA ILE A 1012 -13.63 2.43 36.29
C ILE A 1012 -13.05 1.12 35.74
N ALA A 1013 -12.09 0.55 36.45
CA ALA A 1013 -11.53 -0.77 36.22
C ALA A 1013 -11.91 -1.72 37.36
N LEU A 1014 -12.58 -2.83 37.04
CA LEU A 1014 -12.76 -3.95 37.95
C LEU A 1014 -11.46 -4.74 38.03
N VAL A 1015 -10.94 -4.97 39.24
CA VAL A 1015 -9.76 -5.79 39.49
C VAL A 1015 -10.17 -7.06 40.24
N LEU A 1016 -9.64 -8.19 39.78
CA LEU A 1016 -9.95 -9.53 40.26
C LEU A 1016 -8.64 -10.25 40.57
N ARG A 1017 -8.40 -10.60 41.84
CA ARG A 1017 -7.25 -11.41 42.26
C ARG A 1017 -7.73 -12.78 42.75
N GLY A 1018 -7.44 -13.85 42.02
CA GLY A 1018 -7.86 -15.19 42.43
C GLY A 1018 -7.95 -16.21 41.29
N ARG A 1019 -8.17 -17.48 41.64
CA ARG A 1019 -8.07 -18.61 40.69
C ARG A 1019 -9.17 -18.64 39.63
N LEU A 1020 -10.27 -17.90 39.80
CA LEU A 1020 -11.45 -17.97 38.93
C LEU A 1020 -11.08 -17.78 37.45
N LEU A 1021 -10.37 -16.71 37.11
CA LEU A 1021 -10.05 -16.37 35.71
C LEU A 1021 -8.89 -17.20 35.14
N HIS A 1022 -8.02 -17.76 35.99
CA HIS A 1022 -7.03 -18.74 35.57
C HIS A 1022 -7.69 -20.06 35.16
N ARG A 1023 -8.72 -20.53 35.89
CA ARG A 1023 -9.45 -21.76 35.57
C ARG A 1023 -10.50 -21.55 34.46
N TYR A 1024 -11.13 -20.37 34.44
CA TYR A 1024 -12.15 -19.95 33.47
C TYR A 1024 -11.72 -18.68 32.70
N PRO A 1025 -10.72 -18.76 31.81
CA PRO A 1025 -10.22 -17.59 31.07
C PRO A 1025 -11.25 -16.97 30.11
N ASN A 1026 -12.30 -17.72 29.73
CA ASN A 1026 -13.36 -17.21 28.88
C ASN A 1026 -14.47 -16.46 29.65
N THR A 1027 -14.37 -16.28 30.98
CA THR A 1027 -15.44 -15.71 31.83
C THR A 1027 -15.98 -14.40 31.25
N SER A 1028 -17.29 -14.32 31.06
CA SER A 1028 -17.96 -13.11 30.62
C SER A 1028 -18.08 -12.14 31.79
N ILE A 1029 -17.29 -11.05 31.74
CA ILE A 1029 -17.32 -9.97 32.72
C ILE A 1029 -18.12 -8.81 32.10
N TYR A 1030 -19.13 -8.28 32.79
CA TYR A 1030 -19.87 -7.11 32.32
C TYR A 1030 -20.49 -6.31 33.48
N ALA A 1031 -20.74 -5.02 33.27
CA ALA A 1031 -21.50 -4.20 34.21
C ALA A 1031 -22.98 -4.20 33.82
N TRP A 1032 -23.87 -4.41 34.80
CA TRP A 1032 -25.34 -4.41 34.64
C TRP A 1032 -25.94 -3.37 35.58
N ARG A 1033 -26.68 -2.41 35.05
CA ARG A 1033 -27.31 -1.32 35.81
C ARG A 1033 -28.32 -1.87 36.82
N SER A 1034 -28.21 -1.39 38.06
CA SER A 1034 -29.18 -1.68 39.13
C SER A 1034 -30.49 -0.93 38.86
N ARG A 1035 -31.63 -1.53 39.23
CA ARG A 1035 -32.94 -0.88 39.23
C ARG A 1035 -33.69 -1.28 40.50
N ALA A 1036 -34.08 -0.32 41.32
CA ALA A 1036 -34.66 -0.54 42.66
C ALA A 1036 -33.82 -1.49 43.54
N GLY A 1037 -32.48 -1.45 43.40
CA GLY A 1037 -31.54 -2.32 44.11
C GLY A 1037 -31.39 -3.74 43.57
N ALA A 1038 -32.06 -4.10 42.47
CA ALA A 1038 -32.06 -5.45 41.91
C ALA A 1038 -31.59 -5.48 40.43
N LEU A 1039 -31.24 -6.68 39.97
CA LEU A 1039 -31.12 -6.99 38.54
C LEU A 1039 -32.50 -7.34 37.98
N ILE A 1040 -32.87 -6.68 36.87
CA ILE A 1040 -34.13 -6.96 36.16
C ILE A 1040 -33.80 -7.67 34.84
N GLU A 1041 -34.24 -8.92 34.71
CA GLU A 1041 -34.12 -9.72 33.49
C GLU A 1041 -35.49 -9.80 32.76
N PRO A 1042 -35.57 -9.54 31.44
CA PRO A 1042 -34.48 -9.15 30.55
C PRO A 1042 -33.98 -7.70 30.78
N PRO A 1043 -32.68 -7.44 30.59
CA PRO A 1043 -32.12 -6.08 30.68
C PRO A 1043 -32.73 -5.15 29.63
N ALA A 1044 -32.87 -3.87 29.96
CA ALA A 1044 -33.21 -2.85 28.97
C ALA A 1044 -32.01 -2.52 28.07
N VAL A 1045 -32.28 -1.94 26.90
CA VAL A 1045 -31.22 -1.50 25.97
C VAL A 1045 -30.38 -0.41 26.65
N GLY A 1046 -29.07 -0.64 26.75
CA GLY A 1046 -28.12 0.27 27.41
C GLY A 1046 -27.89 0.02 28.91
N ASP A 1047 -28.64 -0.87 29.55
CA ASP A 1047 -28.41 -1.25 30.97
C ASP A 1047 -27.29 -2.28 31.14
N ILE A 1048 -26.67 -2.78 30.07
CA ILE A 1048 -25.45 -3.58 30.12
C ILE A 1048 -24.32 -2.84 29.41
N LYS A 1049 -23.16 -2.73 30.07
CA LYS A 1049 -21.89 -2.27 29.50
C LYS A 1049 -20.88 -3.41 29.53
N ALA A 1050 -20.40 -3.80 28.35
CA ALA A 1050 -19.25 -4.69 28.20
C ALA A 1050 -17.94 -3.94 28.53
N PRO A 1051 -16.84 -4.65 28.87
CA PRO A 1051 -15.55 -4.02 29.08
C PRO A 1051 -14.99 -3.43 27.79
N VAL A 1052 -14.42 -2.24 27.91
CA VAL A 1052 -13.81 -1.47 26.81
C VAL A 1052 -12.32 -1.74 26.65
N PHE A 1053 -11.67 -2.27 27.69
CA PHE A 1053 -10.36 -2.91 27.64
C PHE A 1053 -10.26 -3.97 28.74
N ALA A 1054 -9.33 -4.92 28.63
CA ALA A 1054 -9.02 -5.90 29.68
C ALA A 1054 -7.54 -6.33 29.60
N GLY A 1055 -7.02 -6.92 30.68
CA GLY A 1055 -5.65 -7.43 30.74
C GLY A 1055 -5.34 -8.19 32.02
N THR A 1056 -4.11 -8.68 32.15
CA THR A 1056 -3.59 -9.34 33.36
C THR A 1056 -2.34 -8.64 33.91
N LEU A 1057 -2.02 -8.93 35.16
CA LEU A 1057 -0.90 -8.36 35.90
C LEU A 1057 -0.19 -9.50 36.66
N GLY A 1058 0.58 -10.31 35.92
CA GLY A 1058 1.04 -11.62 36.40
C GLY A 1058 -0.04 -12.70 36.24
N ASP A 1059 0.13 -13.82 36.93
CA ASP A 1059 -0.66 -15.04 36.71
C ASP A 1059 -1.97 -15.08 37.53
N ASP A 1060 -2.10 -14.23 38.56
CA ASP A 1060 -3.19 -14.29 39.55
C ASP A 1060 -4.07 -13.04 39.65
N ILE A 1061 -3.73 -11.96 38.94
CA ILE A 1061 -4.49 -10.70 38.88
C ILE A 1061 -4.93 -10.41 37.44
N ALA A 1062 -6.21 -10.15 37.26
CA ALA A 1062 -6.79 -9.64 36.02
C ALA A 1062 -7.58 -8.35 36.26
N PHE A 1063 -7.75 -7.55 35.21
CA PHE A 1063 -8.54 -6.32 35.26
C PHE A 1063 -9.38 -6.12 33.99
N ALA A 1064 -10.54 -5.48 34.16
CA ALA A 1064 -11.48 -5.16 33.09
C ALA A 1064 -11.97 -3.71 33.24
N GLY A 1065 -11.66 -2.88 32.25
CA GLY A 1065 -12.05 -1.46 32.19
C GLY A 1065 -13.44 -1.27 31.60
N PHE A 1066 -14.21 -0.33 32.15
CA PHE A 1066 -15.56 0.01 31.72
C PHE A 1066 -15.67 1.49 31.40
N ASP A 1067 -16.51 1.83 30.42
CA ASP A 1067 -16.90 3.22 30.15
C ASP A 1067 -17.90 3.70 31.22
N LEU A 1068 -17.41 3.86 32.44
CA LEU A 1068 -18.10 4.28 33.66
C LEU A 1068 -17.17 5.20 34.46
N THR A 1069 -17.78 6.13 35.19
CA THR A 1069 -17.10 7.11 36.06
C THR A 1069 -17.55 6.95 37.52
N ASP A 1070 -16.84 7.57 38.46
CA ASP A 1070 -17.26 7.65 39.87
C ASP A 1070 -18.70 8.16 40.04
N SER A 1071 -19.14 9.09 39.18
CA SER A 1071 -20.51 9.59 39.13
C SER A 1071 -21.53 8.53 38.71
N ASP A 1072 -21.18 7.62 37.80
CA ASP A 1072 -22.09 6.55 37.36
C ASP A 1072 -22.32 5.49 38.47
N LEU A 1073 -21.34 5.31 39.35
CA LEU A 1073 -21.42 4.36 40.47
C LEU A 1073 -22.17 4.91 41.69
N THR A 1074 -22.14 6.24 41.87
CA THR A 1074 -22.72 6.94 43.02
C THR A 1074 -24.12 7.50 42.79
N THR A 1075 -24.55 7.71 41.53
CA THR A 1075 -25.85 8.30 41.22
C THR A 1075 -26.93 7.24 40.91
N GLY A 1076 -28.13 7.45 41.48
CA GLY A 1076 -29.26 6.52 41.34
C GLY A 1076 -29.04 5.19 42.09
N ASP A 1077 -29.53 4.10 41.51
CA ASP A 1077 -29.41 2.76 42.10
C ASP A 1077 -28.00 2.16 41.99
N GLY A 1078 -27.16 2.68 41.08
CA GLY A 1078 -25.80 2.20 40.81
C GLY A 1078 -25.73 1.05 39.78
N TRP A 1079 -24.65 0.28 39.84
CA TRP A 1079 -24.36 -0.84 38.92
C TRP A 1079 -23.95 -2.10 39.70
N PHE A 1080 -24.20 -3.27 39.14
CA PHE A 1080 -23.57 -4.53 39.51
C PHE A 1080 -22.45 -4.85 38.53
N PHE A 1081 -21.36 -5.44 39.01
CA PHE A 1081 -20.36 -6.11 38.20
C PHE A 1081 -20.65 -7.61 38.21
N VAL A 1082 -20.82 -8.19 37.02
CA VAL A 1082 -21.29 -9.57 36.84
C VAL A 1082 -20.18 -10.42 36.25
N LEU A 1083 -19.91 -11.54 36.91
CA LEU A 1083 -19.04 -12.61 36.46
C LEU A 1083 -19.92 -13.78 36.03
N ALA A 1084 -19.95 -14.07 34.72
CA ALA A 1084 -20.81 -15.08 34.13
C ALA A 1084 -20.02 -16.14 33.38
N GLN A 1085 -20.36 -17.41 33.60
CA GLN A 1085 -19.88 -18.51 32.78
C GLN A 1085 -20.43 -18.37 31.34
N GLN A 1086 -19.66 -18.77 30.33
CA GLN A 1086 -20.06 -18.60 28.93
C GLN A 1086 -21.29 -19.46 28.59
N PRO A 1087 -22.43 -18.87 28.16
CA PRO A 1087 -23.63 -19.64 27.86
C PRO A 1087 -23.51 -20.49 26.59
N THR A 1088 -22.54 -20.16 25.72
CA THR A 1088 -22.20 -20.87 24.48
C THR A 1088 -21.24 -22.04 24.67
N GLU A 1089 -20.71 -22.27 25.88
CA GLU A 1089 -19.77 -23.36 26.19
C GLU A 1089 -20.41 -24.38 27.15
N PRO A 1090 -21.49 -25.09 26.74
CA PRO A 1090 -22.21 -25.99 27.63
C PRO A 1090 -21.30 -27.10 28.19
N ARG A 1091 -21.61 -27.50 29.42
CA ARG A 1091 -20.96 -28.56 30.18
C ARG A 1091 -22.00 -29.55 30.70
N PHE A 1092 -21.57 -30.79 30.91
CA PHE A 1092 -22.43 -31.86 31.36
C PHE A 1092 -21.83 -32.53 32.59
N GLY A 1093 -22.66 -32.85 33.58
CA GLY A 1093 -22.24 -33.45 34.84
C GLY A 1093 -23.24 -33.15 35.95
N PHE A 1094 -22.81 -33.33 37.19
CA PHE A 1094 -23.60 -33.00 38.38
C PHE A 1094 -22.77 -32.15 39.35
N ASP A 1095 -23.43 -31.48 40.27
CA ASP A 1095 -22.75 -30.67 41.27
C ASP A 1095 -22.31 -31.51 42.48
N GLU A 1096 -21.28 -31.05 43.18
CA GLU A 1096 -20.79 -31.71 44.42
C GLU A 1096 -21.70 -31.45 45.64
N SER A 1097 -22.51 -30.40 45.57
CA SER A 1097 -23.47 -29.98 46.60
C SER A 1097 -24.68 -29.31 45.95
N ALA A 1098 -25.88 -29.53 46.51
CA ALA A 1098 -27.11 -28.91 46.03
C ALA A 1098 -27.09 -27.39 46.23
N ALA A 1099 -27.68 -26.64 45.29
CA ALA A 1099 -27.79 -25.20 45.36
C ALA A 1099 -28.62 -24.72 46.57
N VAL A 1100 -28.30 -23.53 47.08
CA VAL A 1100 -28.99 -22.95 48.25
C VAL A 1100 -30.46 -22.67 47.90
N GLY A 1101 -31.38 -23.33 48.60
CA GLY A 1101 -32.82 -23.23 48.36
C GLY A 1101 -33.38 -24.19 47.30
N ALA A 1102 -32.58 -25.13 46.79
CA ALA A 1102 -33.07 -26.18 45.90
C ALA A 1102 -34.05 -27.12 46.64
N ASP A 1103 -35.18 -27.45 46.00
CA ASP A 1103 -36.20 -28.38 46.53
C ASP A 1103 -36.09 -29.80 45.94
N GLY A 1104 -35.22 -30.01 44.95
CA GLY A 1104 -35.01 -31.29 44.28
C GLY A 1104 -36.05 -31.61 43.20
N SER A 1105 -36.98 -30.67 42.89
CA SER A 1105 -38.02 -30.86 41.88
C SER A 1105 -37.49 -30.80 40.44
N SER A 1106 -36.30 -30.22 40.25
CA SER A 1106 -35.63 -30.07 38.95
C SER A 1106 -34.43 -31.01 38.80
N TRP A 1107 -34.06 -31.30 37.55
CA TRP A 1107 -32.83 -32.03 37.24
C TRP A 1107 -31.56 -31.20 37.48
N SER A 1108 -31.66 -29.87 37.44
CA SER A 1108 -30.55 -28.97 37.84
C SER A 1108 -30.17 -29.04 39.32
N ASP A 1109 -30.93 -29.80 40.10
CA ASP A 1109 -30.79 -29.90 41.55
C ASP A 1109 -30.24 -31.27 41.94
N ALA A 1110 -29.90 -32.11 40.93
CA ALA A 1110 -29.29 -33.42 41.12
C ALA A 1110 -27.78 -33.27 41.31
N THR A 1111 -27.27 -33.90 42.36
CA THR A 1111 -25.85 -33.89 42.73
C THR A 1111 -25.21 -35.23 42.42
N TRP A 1112 -23.87 -35.29 42.43
CA TRP A 1112 -23.17 -36.58 42.33
C TRP A 1112 -23.58 -37.58 43.42
N ARG A 1113 -24.06 -37.13 44.58
CA ARG A 1113 -24.55 -38.01 45.66
C ARG A 1113 -25.83 -38.75 45.27
N ASP A 1114 -26.75 -38.10 44.54
CA ASP A 1114 -27.98 -38.72 44.04
C ASP A 1114 -27.70 -39.89 43.08
N THR A 1115 -26.59 -39.83 42.34
CA THR A 1115 -26.21 -40.85 41.35
C THR A 1115 -25.54 -42.10 41.93
N ALA A 1116 -25.13 -42.05 43.21
CA ALA A 1116 -24.23 -43.03 43.86
C ALA A 1116 -22.96 -43.40 43.05
N THR A 1117 -22.42 -42.49 42.24
CA THR A 1117 -21.20 -42.71 41.45
C THR A 1117 -19.99 -42.05 42.11
N ASP A 1118 -19.07 -42.86 42.63
CA ASP A 1118 -17.83 -42.40 43.27
C ASP A 1118 -16.85 -41.76 42.26
N PRO A 1119 -15.93 -40.88 42.70
CA PRO A 1119 -14.85 -40.35 41.86
C PRO A 1119 -13.99 -41.48 41.27
N GLY A 1120 -13.63 -41.35 39.99
CA GLY A 1120 -12.88 -42.36 39.23
C GLY A 1120 -13.74 -43.40 38.53
N ASN A 1121 -15.02 -43.56 38.92
CA ASN A 1121 -15.96 -44.53 38.35
C ASN A 1121 -16.85 -43.95 37.24
N TRP A 1122 -17.63 -44.84 36.60
CA TRP A 1122 -18.49 -44.54 35.46
C TRP A 1122 -19.96 -44.43 35.89
N LEU A 1123 -20.69 -43.41 35.41
CA LEU A 1123 -22.14 -43.31 35.59
C LEU A 1123 -22.82 -44.42 34.79
N ARG A 1124 -23.33 -45.43 35.49
CA ARG A 1124 -24.21 -46.46 34.92
C ARG A 1124 -25.65 -45.94 34.90
N ILE A 1125 -26.40 -46.29 33.87
CA ILE A 1125 -27.81 -45.90 33.69
C ILE A 1125 -28.72 -47.00 34.23
N ALA A 1126 -28.51 -48.25 33.81
CA ALA A 1126 -29.36 -49.38 34.16
C ALA A 1126 -29.40 -49.72 35.66
N THR A 1127 -28.34 -49.40 36.39
CA THR A 1127 -28.19 -49.67 37.84
C THR A 1127 -28.22 -48.40 38.71
N ASN A 1128 -28.67 -47.27 38.16
CA ASN A 1128 -28.62 -45.98 38.86
C ASN A 1128 -29.73 -45.85 39.93
N PRO A 1129 -29.50 -45.23 41.10
CA PRO A 1129 -30.58 -44.87 42.03
C PRO A 1129 -31.65 -43.94 41.41
N LEU A 1130 -31.26 -43.15 40.39
CA LEU A 1130 -32.17 -42.28 39.63
C LEU A 1130 -32.98 -43.03 38.56
N ALA A 1131 -32.71 -44.33 38.30
CA ALA A 1131 -33.34 -45.08 37.23
C ALA A 1131 -34.88 -45.10 37.34
N GLY A 1132 -35.53 -44.62 36.29
CA GLY A 1132 -36.98 -44.50 36.19
C GLY A 1132 -37.59 -43.28 36.89
N GLN A 1133 -36.84 -42.51 37.67
CA GLN A 1133 -37.32 -41.27 38.32
C GLN A 1133 -37.62 -40.18 37.29
N ARG A 1134 -38.55 -39.28 37.64
CA ARG A 1134 -38.94 -38.11 36.83
C ARG A 1134 -38.84 -36.83 37.64
N ARG A 1135 -38.08 -35.85 37.16
CA ARG A 1135 -38.04 -34.47 37.67
C ARG A 1135 -38.44 -33.54 36.53
N GLY A 1136 -39.40 -32.64 36.78
CA GLY A 1136 -40.06 -31.86 35.73
C GLY A 1136 -40.55 -32.71 34.53
N ALA A 1137 -40.18 -32.30 33.31
CA ALA A 1137 -40.64 -32.96 32.08
C ALA A 1137 -39.97 -34.32 31.79
N ALA A 1138 -38.68 -34.49 32.12
CA ALA A 1138 -37.85 -35.61 31.68
C ALA A 1138 -37.70 -36.73 32.72
N ARG A 1139 -37.46 -37.94 32.26
CA ARG A 1139 -37.22 -39.15 33.07
C ARG A 1139 -35.82 -39.70 32.80
N PHE A 1140 -35.18 -40.24 33.84
CA PHE A 1140 -33.82 -40.78 33.77
C PHE A 1140 -33.87 -42.30 33.46
N VAL A 1141 -33.49 -42.79 32.28
CA VAL A 1141 -33.22 -42.09 31.01
C VAL A 1141 -34.05 -42.77 29.93
N ASP A 1142 -34.91 -42.02 29.23
CA ASP A 1142 -35.62 -42.56 28.06
C ASP A 1142 -34.68 -42.61 26.84
N ASP A 1143 -34.16 -41.44 26.40
CA ASP A 1143 -33.19 -41.32 25.30
C ASP A 1143 -32.00 -40.39 25.64
N ALA A 1144 -31.01 -40.32 24.74
CA ALA A 1144 -29.78 -39.56 24.93
C ALA A 1144 -30.00 -38.03 24.94
N GLY A 1145 -31.04 -37.52 24.27
CA GLY A 1145 -31.44 -36.12 24.34
C GLY A 1145 -31.99 -35.75 25.72
N HIS A 1146 -32.73 -36.67 26.35
CA HIS A 1146 -33.11 -36.55 27.76
C HIS A 1146 -31.89 -36.60 28.69
N LEU A 1147 -30.91 -37.49 28.49
CA LEU A 1147 -29.70 -37.51 29.34
C LEU A 1147 -28.87 -36.23 29.21
N ALA A 1148 -28.72 -35.71 27.99
CA ALA A 1148 -28.10 -34.40 27.75
C ALA A 1148 -28.84 -33.27 28.48
N ALA A 1149 -30.18 -33.25 28.40
CA ALA A 1149 -31.00 -32.25 29.10
C ALA A 1149 -30.97 -32.38 30.63
N ILE A 1150 -30.77 -33.59 31.17
CA ILE A 1150 -30.66 -33.86 32.61
C ILE A 1150 -29.29 -33.45 33.15
N THR A 1151 -28.22 -33.73 32.40
CA THR A 1151 -26.83 -33.47 32.81
C THR A 1151 -26.33 -32.08 32.40
N LEU A 1152 -27.06 -31.33 31.56
CA LEU A 1152 -26.69 -29.97 31.16
C LEU A 1152 -26.59 -29.05 32.37
N GLN A 1153 -25.40 -28.52 32.57
CA GLN A 1153 -25.11 -27.55 33.62
C GLN A 1153 -25.49 -26.13 33.20
N LYS A 1154 -26.19 -25.42 34.09
CA LYS A 1154 -26.71 -24.07 33.83
C LYS A 1154 -25.58 -23.04 34.00
N PRO A 1155 -25.35 -22.13 33.03
CA PRO A 1155 -24.32 -21.10 33.15
C PRO A 1155 -24.54 -20.21 34.37
N VAL A 1156 -23.63 -20.28 35.34
CA VAL A 1156 -23.72 -19.53 36.59
C VAL A 1156 -23.38 -18.04 36.35
N ARG A 1157 -24.09 -17.15 37.05
CA ARG A 1157 -23.79 -15.71 37.11
C ARG A 1157 -23.66 -15.28 38.57
N VAL A 1158 -22.54 -14.66 38.94
CA VAL A 1158 -22.35 -14.01 40.25
C VAL A 1158 -22.29 -12.50 40.02
N ALA A 1159 -23.07 -11.74 40.78
CA ALA A 1159 -23.20 -10.29 40.64
C ALA A 1159 -22.84 -9.58 41.94
N VAL A 1160 -21.90 -8.62 41.88
CA VAL A 1160 -21.44 -7.85 43.04
C VAL A 1160 -21.84 -6.39 42.85
N HIS A 1161 -22.59 -5.82 43.80
CA HIS A 1161 -23.11 -4.45 43.70
C HIS A 1161 -21.99 -3.43 43.97
N ALA A 1162 -21.85 -2.42 43.11
CA ALA A 1162 -20.75 -1.43 43.16
C ALA A 1162 -20.55 -0.81 44.55
N LYS A 1163 -21.63 -0.49 45.27
CA LYS A 1163 -21.59 -0.02 46.68
C LYS A 1163 -20.66 -0.85 47.57
N SER A 1164 -20.74 -2.18 47.54
CA SER A 1164 -19.86 -3.06 48.34
C SER A 1164 -18.35 -2.93 48.02
N LEU A 1165 -18.02 -2.39 46.84
CA LEU A 1165 -16.67 -2.18 46.34
C LEU A 1165 -16.22 -0.70 46.40
N PHE A 1166 -17.11 0.22 46.80
CA PHE A 1166 -16.96 1.66 46.50
C PHE A 1166 -17.45 2.62 47.60
N THR A 1167 -18.52 2.30 48.33
CA THR A 1167 -19.06 3.19 49.38
C THR A 1167 -18.55 2.78 50.75
N ARG A 1168 -17.84 3.68 51.44
CA ARG A 1168 -17.42 3.49 52.84
C ARG A 1168 -18.62 3.13 53.72
N ASP A 1169 -18.50 2.04 54.46
CA ASP A 1169 -19.48 1.68 55.49
C ASP A 1169 -19.25 2.52 56.75
N ASP A 1170 -20.02 3.60 56.88
CA ASP A 1170 -20.15 4.36 58.13
C ASP A 1170 -20.97 3.57 59.18
N GLY A 1171 -20.42 2.42 59.62
CA GLY A 1171 -20.79 1.74 60.87
C GLY A 1171 -22.24 1.25 61.01
N GLY A 1172 -22.90 0.82 59.93
CA GLY A 1172 -24.28 0.33 59.94
C GLY A 1172 -24.38 -1.20 59.87
N SER A 1173 -24.75 -1.87 60.98
CA SER A 1173 -24.93 -3.33 60.99
C SER A 1173 -26.17 -3.78 60.22
N GLY A 1174 -25.98 -4.49 59.10
CA GLY A 1174 -27.04 -5.19 58.36
C GLY A 1174 -26.52 -6.50 57.78
N ASN A 1175 -27.24 -7.59 57.97
CA ASN A 1175 -26.84 -8.91 57.46
C ASN A 1175 -26.94 -8.97 55.93
N GLY A 1176 -25.96 -9.63 55.30
CA GLY A 1176 -26.02 -10.19 53.95
C GLY A 1176 -26.01 -11.71 54.00
#